data_AF-A0A8J7DZT8-F1
#
_entry.id   AF-A0A8J7DZT8-F1
#
_cell.length_a   1.000
_cell.length_b   1.000
_cell.length_c   1.000
_cell.angle_alpha   90.00
_cell.angle_beta   90.00
_cell.angle_gamma   90.00
#
_symmetry.space_group_name_H-M   'P 1'
#
loop_
_entity.id
_entity.type
_entity.pdbx_description
1 polymer ?
#
loop_
_entity_poly.entity_id
_entity_poly.type
_entity_poly.pdbx_seq_one_letter_code
_entity_poly.pdbx_strand_id
1 'polypeptide(L)'
;MPFRTNIQPKPLPKEDWVAWPYIDTLYDYVDFIDNNDPIANLPQHLIGTEVAIVGAGVAGLVAAYELLKIGAKPVVFEATDRIGGRAYSLKFKNSNAIAEMGSMRFPPSGKLLFHYFDLFELEAGGQFPDPGYVPTKLYYENEIIDWPVKKTPQLYPDDPDFKRIGVDWPKFVQTLVQPLYSVWKKEDWEAVQSIWQSYIHKYKDVSFYDGVRQGIPQWSDEDMNKFGALGIGSGGFGPLYQVSFLELLRIIVNMWEDKQKFLPGGISQLTEHFYTRCVIQPDGTQTSLKDIGAIKTNVPVSRIDCSTGEPTLYYRENGQQQSRSFKAVIVATSTRAMEMMGMTLNSPSDSDEQKEIAQSVKVAIRNLHLMDSSKMFVLTPTKFWQNSNIPQNIQTDELPRGVYALDYPDTENGVVLISYTWGDDSSKLLGLQDKMRRFELFKDAIAKISPEFAAGLGNPSEDEILNIDWEAKPYYYGAFKLQYPGQEPNIHAAYYQFLSDPDYGTYLAGDSISWSGGWTEGALQTGINAACAAAKRIGATVRANSPLTQNPDLYNYGDRAYRTVEPVPNLPLSISFDDTEAAKTQGFPITKLIVRAGDIIDCLQAFYHNTALSPHGGAGGQEHTIEIEPGDYLREVSGYYGWWYGRQYILQISFKTRRGKSFGPYGTMDASSEQTPFAFTAGEGEQILAFSGSLVPGLETGNAATVYVNALGVTIQTS
;
A
#
# COMPACT_ATOMS: atom_id res chain seq x y z
N MET A 1 9.64 -60.03 -4.03
CA MET A 1 8.76 -59.05 -4.68
C MET A 1 7.55 -58.81 -3.79
N PRO A 2 7.41 -57.60 -3.23
CA PRO A 2 6.11 -56.99 -3.03
C PRO A 2 5.99 -55.72 -3.89
N PHE A 3 4.76 -55.40 -4.28
CA PHE A 3 4.43 -54.29 -5.16
C PHE A 3 4.89 -52.95 -4.57
N ARG A 4 5.66 -52.20 -5.37
CA ARG A 4 5.95 -50.78 -5.18
C ARG A 4 4.70 -49.98 -5.52
N THR A 5 4.22 -49.17 -4.59
CA THR A 5 3.66 -47.85 -4.88
C THR A 5 4.43 -46.84 -4.05
N ASN A 6 5.49 -46.31 -4.66
CA ASN A 6 6.12 -45.06 -4.26
C ASN A 6 5.08 -43.97 -4.46
N ILE A 7 4.60 -43.39 -3.36
CA ILE A 7 4.27 -41.98 -3.10
C ILE A 7 3.56 -42.02 -1.74
N GLN A 8 4.32 -41.82 -0.67
CA GLN A 8 3.73 -41.16 0.48
C GLN A 8 3.50 -39.70 0.05
N PRO A 9 2.32 -39.09 0.27
CA PRO A 9 2.21 -37.65 0.15
C PRO A 9 3.22 -37.07 1.15
N LYS A 10 4.32 -36.52 0.62
CA LYS A 10 5.15 -35.63 1.43
C LYS A 10 4.19 -34.55 1.95
N PRO A 11 4.14 -34.28 3.26
CA PRO A 11 3.55 -33.03 3.71
C PRO A 11 4.23 -31.91 2.92
N LEU A 12 3.46 -30.88 2.57
CA LEU A 12 3.95 -29.66 1.92
C LEU A 12 5.29 -29.25 2.57
N PRO A 13 6.27 -28.73 1.81
CA PRO A 13 7.51 -28.25 2.41
C PRO A 13 7.18 -27.33 3.58
N LYS A 14 7.92 -27.45 4.70
CA LYS A 14 8.09 -26.29 5.57
C LYS A 14 8.45 -25.12 4.65
N GLU A 15 7.65 -24.08 4.60
CA GLU A 15 8.05 -22.90 3.85
C GLU A 15 9.15 -22.21 4.66
N ASP A 16 10.40 -22.51 4.32
CA ASP A 16 11.60 -21.95 4.97
C ASP A 16 11.88 -20.49 4.53
N TRP A 17 10.93 -19.78 3.90
CA TRP A 17 11.13 -18.41 3.42
C TRP A 17 9.85 -17.57 3.43
N VAL A 18 9.97 -16.34 3.93
CA VAL A 18 8.98 -15.27 3.92
C VAL A 18 9.60 -14.06 3.23
N ALA A 19 8.83 -13.36 2.38
CA ALA A 19 9.28 -12.14 1.73
C ALA A 19 9.59 -11.04 2.77
N TRP A 20 10.87 -10.79 2.99
CA TRP A 20 11.37 -9.85 3.98
C TRP A 20 12.82 -9.44 3.65
N PRO A 21 13.22 -8.18 3.90
CA PRO A 21 12.39 -7.04 4.35
C PRO A 21 11.50 -6.50 3.22
N TYR A 22 10.37 -5.84 3.54
CA TYR A 22 9.31 -5.56 2.57
C TYR A 22 9.71 -4.69 1.37
N ILE A 23 9.04 -4.96 0.24
CA ILE A 23 9.50 -4.58 -1.10
C ILE A 23 9.79 -3.09 -1.30
N ASP A 24 8.93 -2.20 -0.79
CA ASP A 24 9.03 -0.76 -1.05
C ASP A 24 10.10 -0.04 -0.20
N THR A 25 10.62 -0.69 0.85
CA THR A 25 11.57 -0.09 1.79
C THR A 25 12.87 -0.86 1.92
N LEU A 26 12.82 -2.18 1.72
CA LEU A 26 13.88 -3.15 2.00
C LEU A 26 14.54 -2.93 3.37
N TYR A 27 13.76 -2.46 4.35
CA TYR A 27 14.21 -2.13 5.69
C TYR A 27 13.70 -3.14 6.71
N ASP A 28 14.62 -3.69 7.51
CA ASP A 28 14.34 -4.68 8.55
C ASP A 28 13.98 -4.01 9.88
N TYR A 29 12.69 -3.84 10.12
CA TYR A 29 12.20 -3.30 11.39
C TYR A 29 12.49 -4.23 12.57
N VAL A 30 12.46 -5.55 12.35
CA VAL A 30 12.68 -6.53 13.42
C VAL A 30 14.13 -6.46 13.84
N ASP A 31 15.11 -6.52 12.95
CA ASP A 31 16.54 -6.36 13.29
C ASP A 31 16.80 -5.08 14.11
N PHE A 32 16.11 -3.99 13.80
CA PHE A 32 16.17 -2.80 14.62
C PHE A 32 15.60 -3.06 16.02
N ILE A 33 14.32 -3.39 16.17
CA ILE A 33 13.66 -3.46 17.50
C ILE A 33 13.92 -4.75 18.31
N ASP A 34 14.46 -5.80 17.68
CA ASP A 34 14.77 -7.08 18.29
C ASP A 34 15.84 -6.87 19.38
N ASN A 35 15.69 -7.60 20.50
CA ASN A 35 16.33 -7.39 21.82
C ASN A 35 15.63 -6.41 22.79
N ASN A 36 14.54 -5.75 22.38
CA ASN A 36 13.82 -4.79 23.22
C ASN A 36 14.72 -3.62 23.71
N ASP A 37 15.83 -3.37 23.02
CA ASP A 37 16.72 -2.25 23.30
C ASP A 37 15.99 -0.91 23.06
N PRO A 38 16.37 0.17 23.77
CA PRO A 38 15.83 1.49 23.50
C PRO A 38 16.18 1.96 22.08
N ILE A 39 15.22 2.59 21.39
CA ILE A 39 15.42 3.11 20.01
C ILE A 39 16.48 4.22 19.91
N ALA A 40 16.78 4.88 21.02
CA ALA A 40 17.72 5.98 21.13
C ALA A 40 18.26 6.09 22.56
N ASN A 41 19.33 6.85 22.74
CA ASN A 41 19.82 7.27 24.05
C ASN A 41 19.48 8.75 24.28
N LEU A 42 18.64 9.04 25.27
CA LEU A 42 18.28 10.41 25.65
C LEU A 42 19.22 10.89 26.79
N PRO A 43 19.94 12.01 26.62
CA PRO A 43 20.79 12.55 27.69
C PRO A 43 20.04 12.76 29.01
N GLN A 44 20.70 12.48 30.14
CA GLN A 44 20.08 12.54 31.48
C GLN A 44 19.31 13.83 31.77
N HIS A 45 19.82 14.99 31.31
CA HIS A 45 19.21 16.29 31.52
C HIS A 45 17.96 16.55 30.66
N LEU A 46 17.65 15.65 29.71
CA LEU A 46 16.49 15.68 28.83
C LEU A 46 15.46 14.59 29.16
N ILE A 47 15.75 13.69 30.11
CA ILE A 47 14.76 12.72 30.61
C ILE A 47 13.53 13.46 31.13
N GLY A 48 12.34 12.94 30.81
CA GLY A 48 11.05 13.55 31.10
C GLY A 48 10.62 14.61 30.08
N THR A 49 11.38 14.83 29.01
CA THR A 49 10.95 15.72 27.91
C THR A 49 9.65 15.21 27.32
N GLU A 50 8.66 16.09 27.24
CA GLU A 50 7.33 15.72 26.76
C GLU A 50 7.26 15.71 25.23
N VAL A 51 6.65 14.64 24.71
CA VAL A 51 6.32 14.47 23.28
C VAL A 51 4.82 14.23 23.20
N ALA A 52 4.12 15.04 22.42
CA ALA A 52 2.68 14.84 22.24
C ALA A 52 2.41 13.83 21.13
N ILE A 53 1.37 13.03 21.32
CA ILE A 53 0.92 12.01 20.36
C ILE A 53 -0.58 12.17 20.18
N VAL A 54 -1.05 12.33 18.95
CA VAL A 54 -2.47 12.50 18.61
C VAL A 54 -3.00 11.18 18.07
N GLY A 55 -3.82 10.49 18.87
CA GLY A 55 -4.43 9.18 18.59
C GLY A 55 -3.80 8.05 19.41
N ALA A 56 -4.60 7.33 20.18
CA ALA A 56 -4.20 6.16 20.97
C ALA A 56 -4.48 4.83 20.24
N GLY A 57 -4.33 4.81 18.92
CA GLY A 57 -4.31 3.58 18.11
C GLY A 57 -2.94 2.91 18.12
N VAL A 58 -2.79 1.81 17.36
CA VAL A 58 -1.54 1.03 17.30
C VAL A 58 -0.31 1.90 17.02
N ALA A 59 -0.35 2.76 16.00
CA ALA A 59 0.78 3.62 15.62
C ALA A 59 1.18 4.61 16.72
N GLY A 60 0.19 5.23 17.39
CA GLY A 60 0.45 6.17 18.48
C GLY A 60 0.97 5.48 19.73
N LEU A 61 0.45 4.29 20.05
CA LEU A 61 0.83 3.54 21.25
C LEU A 61 2.20 2.89 21.13
N VAL A 62 2.58 2.35 19.97
CA VAL A 62 3.96 1.86 19.76
C VAL A 62 4.95 3.03 19.85
N ALA A 63 4.62 4.19 19.28
CA ALA A 63 5.49 5.37 19.36
C ALA A 63 5.65 5.84 20.81
N ALA A 64 4.55 5.89 21.57
CA ALA A 64 4.56 6.23 23.00
C ALA A 64 5.41 5.23 23.80
N TYR A 65 5.25 3.94 23.54
CA TYR A 65 5.96 2.87 24.23
C TYR A 65 7.49 2.95 24.00
N GLU A 66 7.92 3.14 22.75
CA GLU A 66 9.35 3.28 22.44
C GLU A 66 9.95 4.60 22.93
N LEU A 67 9.19 5.70 22.93
CA LEU A 67 9.62 6.97 23.52
C LEU A 67 9.73 6.89 25.06
N LEU A 68 8.82 6.15 25.70
CA LEU A 68 8.91 5.90 27.14
C LEU A 68 10.19 5.12 27.47
N LYS A 69 10.54 4.09 26.69
CA LYS A 69 11.79 3.29 26.90
C LYS A 69 13.06 4.14 26.95
N ILE A 70 13.12 5.24 26.19
CA ILE A 70 14.30 6.12 26.17
C ILE A 70 14.29 7.19 27.28
N GLY A 71 13.26 7.23 28.14
CA GLY A 71 13.12 8.24 29.20
C GLY A 71 12.37 9.50 28.80
N ALA A 72 11.74 9.56 27.61
CA ALA A 72 10.83 10.66 27.30
C ALA A 72 9.50 10.51 28.06
N LYS A 73 8.67 11.56 28.05
CA LYS A 73 7.35 11.57 28.69
C LYS A 73 6.25 11.74 27.63
N PRO A 74 5.74 10.64 27.04
CA PRO A 74 4.63 10.72 26.08
C PRO A 74 3.37 11.32 26.70
N VAL A 75 2.70 12.21 25.97
CA VAL A 75 1.37 12.74 26.30
C VAL A 75 0.44 12.44 25.13
N VAL A 76 -0.41 11.43 25.29
CA VAL A 76 -1.29 10.90 24.25
C VAL A 76 -2.68 11.51 24.36
N PHE A 77 -3.16 12.11 23.28
CA PHE A 77 -4.49 12.70 23.15
C PHE A 77 -5.36 11.74 22.34
N GLU A 78 -6.43 11.24 22.95
CA GLU A 78 -7.40 10.35 22.31
C GLU A 78 -8.77 11.03 22.25
N ALA A 79 -9.29 11.19 21.03
CA ALA A 79 -10.52 11.93 20.78
C ALA A 79 -11.76 11.18 21.28
N THR A 80 -11.69 9.84 21.32
CA THR A 80 -12.77 8.96 21.77
C THR A 80 -12.61 8.58 23.24
N ASP A 81 -13.56 7.80 23.75
CA ASP A 81 -13.56 7.29 25.12
C ASP A 81 -12.67 6.05 25.33
N ARG A 82 -12.03 5.54 24.27
CA ARG A 82 -11.24 4.30 24.30
C ARG A 82 -9.93 4.40 23.54
N ILE A 83 -8.97 3.57 23.94
CA ILE A 83 -7.76 3.31 23.16
C ILE A 83 -8.02 2.28 22.05
N GLY A 84 -7.01 2.00 21.24
CA GLY A 84 -6.99 0.91 20.26
C GLY A 84 -7.27 1.36 18.83
N GLY A 85 -8.05 2.43 18.64
CA GLY A 85 -8.40 2.91 17.31
C GLY A 85 -9.11 1.80 16.51
N ARG A 86 -8.54 1.41 15.37
CA ARG A 86 -9.07 0.32 14.51
C ARG A 86 -8.67 -1.09 14.95
N ALA A 87 -7.75 -1.24 15.91
CA ALA A 87 -7.57 -2.50 16.63
C ALA A 87 -8.65 -2.60 17.72
N TYR A 88 -9.83 -3.14 17.36
CA TYR A 88 -11.03 -3.04 18.19
C TYR A 88 -11.81 -4.35 18.30
N SER A 89 -11.62 -5.02 19.44
CA SER A 89 -12.33 -6.22 19.86
C SER A 89 -13.45 -5.83 20.83
N LEU A 90 -14.69 -5.75 20.33
CA LEU A 90 -15.83 -5.35 21.14
C LEU A 90 -16.47 -6.57 21.81
N LYS A 91 -16.63 -6.55 23.13
CA LYS A 91 -17.30 -7.60 23.89
C LYS A 91 -18.82 -7.53 23.70
N PHE A 92 -19.46 -8.69 23.54
CA PHE A 92 -20.91 -8.80 23.64
C PHE A 92 -21.37 -8.63 25.08
N LYS A 93 -22.56 -8.06 25.27
CA LYS A 93 -23.14 -7.92 26.60
C LYS A 93 -23.47 -9.31 27.17
N ASN A 94 -23.14 -9.54 28.45
CA ASN A 94 -23.39 -10.81 29.15
C ASN A 94 -22.71 -12.05 28.53
N SER A 95 -21.68 -11.89 27.69
CA SER A 95 -20.86 -12.99 27.17
C SER A 95 -19.38 -12.62 27.20
N ASN A 96 -18.51 -13.62 27.26
CA ASN A 96 -17.06 -13.44 27.09
C ASN A 96 -16.66 -13.36 25.60
N ALA A 97 -17.61 -13.57 24.70
CA ALA A 97 -17.40 -13.46 23.26
C ALA A 97 -17.04 -12.02 22.83
N ILE A 98 -16.20 -11.93 21.80
CA ILE A 98 -15.81 -10.66 21.17
C ILE A 98 -16.20 -10.64 19.69
N ALA A 99 -16.30 -9.43 19.16
CA ALA A 99 -16.48 -9.16 17.74
C ALA A 99 -15.38 -8.20 17.26
N GLU A 100 -14.61 -8.62 16.26
CA GLU A 100 -13.49 -7.85 15.72
C GLU A 100 -13.96 -6.80 14.72
N MET A 101 -14.17 -5.58 15.22
CA MET A 101 -14.73 -4.46 14.47
C MET A 101 -13.77 -3.95 13.40
N GLY A 102 -12.45 -4.11 13.57
CA GLY A 102 -11.43 -3.70 12.60
C GLY A 102 -10.53 -4.86 12.18
N SER A 103 -9.26 -4.85 12.59
CA SER A 103 -8.31 -5.93 12.26
C SER A 103 -8.76 -7.28 12.85
N MET A 104 -8.79 -8.34 12.05
CA MET A 104 -9.28 -9.66 12.51
C MET A 104 -8.49 -10.87 11.97
N ARG A 105 -7.55 -10.66 11.05
CA ARG A 105 -6.78 -11.71 10.38
C ARG A 105 -5.32 -11.27 10.24
N PHE A 106 -4.38 -12.14 10.58
CA PHE A 106 -2.97 -11.76 10.76
C PHE A 106 -2.03 -12.71 10.00
N PRO A 107 -1.47 -12.31 8.85
CA PRO A 107 -0.57 -13.15 8.07
C PRO A 107 0.77 -13.30 8.80
N PRO A 108 1.36 -14.50 8.84
CA PRO A 108 2.67 -14.72 9.47
C PRO A 108 3.80 -13.89 8.85
N SER A 109 3.61 -13.34 7.66
CA SER A 109 4.55 -12.41 7.02
C SER A 109 4.62 -11.04 7.70
N GLY A 110 3.63 -10.68 8.54
CA GLY A 110 3.61 -9.50 9.42
C GLY A 110 4.64 -9.59 10.54
N LYS A 111 5.94 -9.59 10.22
CA LYS A 111 6.99 -9.94 11.18
C LYS A 111 7.04 -9.00 12.38
N LEU A 112 6.83 -7.69 12.18
CA LEU A 112 6.83 -6.74 13.29
C LEU A 112 5.62 -6.92 14.19
N LEU A 113 4.44 -7.18 13.61
CA LEU A 113 3.25 -7.53 14.37
C LEU A 113 3.48 -8.77 15.24
N PHE A 114 4.02 -9.84 14.66
CA PHE A 114 4.28 -11.08 15.39
C PHE A 114 5.40 -10.93 16.42
N HIS A 115 6.40 -10.09 16.19
CA HIS A 115 7.35 -9.71 17.24
C HIS A 115 6.64 -9.13 18.47
N TYR A 116 5.71 -8.19 18.28
CA TYR A 116 4.96 -7.61 19.40
C TYR A 116 3.95 -8.59 20.01
N PHE A 117 3.41 -9.54 19.23
CA PHE A 117 2.63 -10.64 19.79
C PHE A 117 3.50 -11.49 20.73
N ASP A 118 4.71 -11.87 20.31
CA ASP A 118 5.63 -12.63 21.14
C ASP A 118 6.06 -11.84 22.39
N LEU A 119 6.41 -10.55 22.23
CA LEU A 119 6.82 -9.67 23.34
C LEU A 119 5.73 -9.50 24.41
N PHE A 120 4.47 -9.49 23.97
CA PHE A 120 3.30 -9.33 24.83
C PHE A 120 2.61 -10.65 25.17
N GLU A 121 3.19 -11.78 24.79
CA GLU A 121 2.68 -13.12 25.08
C GLU A 121 1.24 -13.32 24.53
N LEU A 122 0.97 -12.76 23.35
CA LEU A 122 -0.30 -12.88 22.63
C LEU A 122 -0.26 -14.10 21.70
N GLU A 123 -1.04 -15.12 22.03
CA GLU A 123 -1.06 -16.36 21.26
C GLU A 123 -1.92 -16.23 20.00
N ALA A 124 -1.27 -16.09 18.83
CA ALA A 124 -1.93 -16.28 17.55
C ALA A 124 -2.41 -17.73 17.43
N GLY A 125 -3.71 -17.91 17.24
CA GLY A 125 -4.37 -19.20 17.14
C GLY A 125 -4.22 -19.87 15.77
N GLY A 126 -5.22 -20.69 15.44
CA GLY A 126 -5.26 -21.44 14.19
C GLY A 126 -5.42 -20.56 12.94
N GLN A 127 -5.56 -21.24 11.80
CA GLN A 127 -5.93 -20.62 10.53
C GLN A 127 -7.28 -19.90 10.66
N PHE A 128 -7.36 -18.65 10.21
CA PHE A 128 -8.62 -17.92 10.11
C PHE A 128 -9.57 -18.66 9.16
N PRO A 129 -10.90 -18.72 9.41
CA PRO A 129 -11.86 -19.47 8.60
C PRO A 129 -12.16 -18.80 7.24
N ASP A 130 -11.11 -18.53 6.47
CA ASP A 130 -11.17 -18.03 5.10
C ASP A 130 -11.80 -19.08 4.16
N PRO A 131 -12.44 -18.61 3.07
CA PRO A 131 -13.07 -19.51 2.11
C PRO A 131 -12.05 -20.52 1.55
N GLY A 132 -12.44 -21.79 1.53
CA GLY A 132 -11.58 -22.89 1.07
C GLY A 132 -10.65 -23.51 2.12
N TYR A 133 -10.49 -22.87 3.28
CA TYR A 133 -9.87 -23.48 4.48
C TYR A 133 -10.89 -24.15 5.38
N VAL A 134 -12.14 -23.70 5.34
CA VAL A 134 -13.29 -24.27 6.05
C VAL A 134 -14.44 -24.57 5.08
N PRO A 135 -15.39 -25.47 5.40
CA PRO A 135 -16.54 -25.73 4.54
C PRO A 135 -17.25 -24.43 4.17
N THR A 136 -17.33 -24.17 2.86
CA THR A 136 -17.78 -22.89 2.31
C THR A 136 -18.95 -23.12 1.36
N LYS A 137 -19.89 -22.18 1.29
CA LYS A 137 -20.86 -22.07 0.19
C LYS A 137 -20.61 -20.77 -0.56
N LEU A 138 -20.62 -20.82 -1.88
CA LEU A 138 -20.65 -19.64 -2.74
C LEU A 138 -22.05 -19.50 -3.32
N TYR A 139 -22.67 -18.33 -3.17
CA TYR A 139 -23.91 -17.97 -3.85
C TYR A 139 -23.62 -16.91 -4.89
N TYR A 140 -23.89 -17.22 -6.15
CA TYR A 140 -23.58 -16.35 -7.27
C TYR A 140 -24.67 -16.45 -8.32
N GLU A 141 -25.23 -15.32 -8.75
CA GLU A 141 -26.30 -15.22 -9.76
C GLU A 141 -27.47 -16.19 -9.53
N ASN A 142 -27.91 -16.31 -8.28
CA ASN A 142 -28.97 -17.20 -7.81
C ASN A 142 -28.63 -18.71 -7.79
N GLU A 143 -27.38 -19.09 -8.01
CA GLU A 143 -26.93 -20.47 -7.89
C GLU A 143 -26.12 -20.71 -6.61
N ILE A 144 -26.31 -21.88 -6.00
CA ILE A 144 -25.56 -22.33 -4.83
C ILE A 144 -24.47 -23.29 -5.31
N ILE A 145 -23.22 -22.93 -5.04
CA ILE A 145 -22.03 -23.71 -5.36
C ILE A 145 -21.40 -24.18 -4.06
N ASP A 146 -21.41 -25.49 -3.84
CA ASP A 146 -20.74 -26.09 -2.68
C ASP A 146 -19.22 -26.03 -2.85
N TRP A 147 -18.55 -25.58 -1.80
CA TRP A 147 -17.10 -25.49 -1.73
C TRP A 147 -16.59 -26.30 -0.52
N PRO A 148 -16.47 -27.63 -0.68
CA PRO A 148 -16.03 -28.51 0.40
C PRO A 148 -14.53 -28.37 0.65
N VAL A 149 -14.12 -28.63 1.90
CA VAL A 149 -12.70 -28.79 2.25
C VAL A 149 -12.33 -30.26 2.17
N LYS A 150 -11.29 -30.58 1.39
CA LYS A 150 -10.71 -31.92 1.28
C LYS A 150 -9.57 -32.07 2.29
N LYS A 151 -8.72 -33.10 2.18
CA LYS A 151 -7.58 -33.31 3.10
C LYS A 151 -6.58 -32.13 3.14
N THR A 152 -6.63 -31.25 2.14
CA THR A 152 -5.85 -30.02 2.04
C THR A 152 -6.79 -28.85 1.71
N PRO A 153 -6.44 -27.60 2.06
CA PRO A 153 -7.21 -26.44 1.64
C PRO A 153 -7.46 -26.47 0.13
N GLN A 154 -8.69 -26.17 -0.26
CA GLN A 154 -9.11 -26.07 -1.65
C GLN A 154 -9.40 -24.59 -1.92
N LEU A 155 -8.54 -23.89 -2.66
CA LEU A 155 -8.60 -22.42 -2.80
C LEU A 155 -9.69 -21.90 -3.76
N TYR A 156 -10.44 -22.79 -4.41
CA TYR A 156 -11.56 -22.46 -5.28
C TYR A 156 -12.55 -23.64 -5.37
N PRO A 157 -13.85 -23.42 -5.62
CA PRO A 157 -14.85 -24.48 -5.70
C PRO A 157 -14.62 -25.41 -6.90
N ASP A 158 -15.28 -26.58 -6.91
CA ASP A 158 -15.18 -27.56 -8.00
C ASP A 158 -15.99 -27.19 -9.26
N ASP A 159 -16.81 -26.13 -9.18
CA ASP A 159 -17.54 -25.56 -10.33
C ASP A 159 -16.58 -25.29 -11.50
N PRO A 160 -16.90 -25.69 -12.75
CA PRO A 160 -15.97 -25.59 -13.87
C PRO A 160 -15.42 -24.18 -14.14
N ASP A 161 -16.25 -23.15 -14.02
CA ASP A 161 -15.83 -21.77 -14.32
C ASP A 161 -14.99 -21.20 -13.20
N PHE A 162 -15.46 -21.30 -11.95
CA PHE A 162 -14.71 -20.83 -10.79
C PHE A 162 -13.40 -21.58 -10.61
N LYS A 163 -13.35 -22.87 -10.95
CA LYS A 163 -12.12 -23.66 -10.96
C LYS A 163 -11.15 -23.17 -12.02
N ARG A 164 -11.61 -22.87 -13.24
CA ARG A 164 -10.75 -22.30 -14.29
C ARG A 164 -10.21 -20.95 -13.85
N ILE A 165 -11.07 -20.05 -13.36
CA ILE A 165 -10.70 -18.72 -12.87
C ILE A 165 -9.69 -18.82 -11.72
N GLY A 166 -9.96 -19.67 -10.73
CA GLY A 166 -9.09 -19.92 -9.58
C GLY A 166 -7.77 -20.62 -9.93
N VAL A 167 -7.62 -21.16 -11.14
CA VAL A 167 -6.36 -21.69 -11.67
C VAL A 167 -5.62 -20.65 -12.51
N ASP A 168 -6.33 -19.88 -13.33
CA ASP A 168 -5.76 -18.87 -14.22
C ASP A 168 -5.14 -17.71 -13.44
N TRP A 169 -5.82 -17.24 -12.37
CA TRP A 169 -5.31 -16.15 -11.53
C TRP A 169 -3.95 -16.47 -10.88
N PRO A 170 -3.78 -17.57 -10.11
CA PRO A 170 -2.48 -17.91 -9.54
C PRO A 170 -1.40 -18.14 -10.59
N LYS A 171 -1.74 -18.66 -11.78
CA LYS A 171 -0.78 -18.78 -12.90
C LYS A 171 -0.27 -17.42 -13.35
N PHE A 172 -1.16 -16.45 -13.54
CA PHE A 172 -0.77 -15.08 -13.89
C PHE A 172 0.09 -14.47 -12.80
N VAL A 173 -0.36 -14.52 -11.54
CA VAL A 173 0.41 -14.01 -10.39
C VAL A 173 1.79 -14.64 -10.32
N GLN A 174 1.91 -15.95 -10.56
CA GLN A 174 3.19 -16.66 -10.57
C GLN A 174 4.19 -16.05 -11.57
N THR A 175 3.73 -15.52 -12.72
CA THR A 175 4.61 -14.86 -13.70
C THR A 175 5.20 -13.55 -13.17
N LEU A 176 4.53 -12.89 -12.22
CA LEU A 176 4.99 -11.65 -11.58
C LEU A 176 5.84 -11.94 -10.34
N VAL A 177 5.42 -12.88 -9.49
CA VAL A 177 6.11 -13.10 -8.21
C VAL A 177 7.36 -13.96 -8.36
N GLN A 178 7.40 -14.92 -9.30
CA GLN A 178 8.52 -15.86 -9.39
C GLN A 178 9.86 -15.21 -9.73
N PRO A 179 9.95 -14.28 -10.71
CA PRO A 179 11.20 -13.57 -10.98
C PRO A 179 11.70 -12.83 -9.75
N LEU A 180 10.81 -12.11 -9.07
CA LEU A 180 11.11 -11.33 -7.87
C LEU A 180 11.56 -12.23 -6.70
N TYR A 181 10.79 -13.28 -6.37
CA TYR A 181 11.13 -14.21 -5.28
C TYR A 181 12.44 -14.96 -5.53
N SER A 182 12.81 -15.22 -6.78
CA SER A 182 14.04 -15.96 -7.09
C SER A 182 15.31 -15.20 -6.74
N VAL A 183 15.29 -13.87 -6.85
CA VAL A 183 16.40 -12.97 -6.49
C VAL A 183 16.31 -12.54 -5.03
N TRP A 184 15.10 -12.33 -4.51
CA TRP A 184 14.87 -11.96 -3.11
C TRP A 184 15.32 -13.07 -2.14
N LYS A 185 15.06 -14.35 -2.47
CA LYS A 185 15.57 -15.50 -1.69
C LYS A 185 17.09 -15.58 -1.61
N LYS A 186 17.79 -14.93 -2.53
CA LYS A 186 19.25 -14.87 -2.59
C LYS A 186 19.80 -13.56 -2.04
N GLU A 187 18.93 -12.68 -1.53
CA GLU A 187 19.28 -11.35 -1.04
C GLU A 187 19.99 -10.48 -2.09
N ASP A 188 19.66 -10.69 -3.37
CA ASP A 188 20.14 -9.88 -4.48
C ASP A 188 19.29 -8.61 -4.58
N TRP A 189 19.58 -7.65 -3.69
CA TRP A 189 18.78 -6.44 -3.50
C TRP A 189 18.76 -5.52 -4.73
N GLU A 190 19.84 -5.48 -5.50
CA GLU A 190 19.91 -4.70 -6.74
C GLU A 190 18.96 -5.27 -7.80
N ALA A 191 18.92 -6.60 -7.94
CA ALA A 191 17.96 -7.25 -8.83
C ALA A 191 16.51 -7.13 -8.32
N VAL A 192 16.27 -7.26 -7.01
CA VAL A 192 14.94 -7.02 -6.41
C VAL A 192 14.47 -5.60 -6.73
N GLN A 193 15.32 -4.61 -6.50
CA GLN A 193 15.03 -3.20 -6.77
C GLN A 193 14.74 -2.97 -8.26
N SER A 194 15.58 -3.51 -9.15
CA SER A 194 15.39 -3.36 -10.61
C SER A 194 14.06 -3.95 -11.08
N ILE A 195 13.69 -5.16 -10.61
CA ILE A 195 12.44 -5.81 -10.99
C ILE A 195 11.24 -5.03 -10.45
N TRP A 196 11.27 -4.63 -9.17
CA TRP A 196 10.16 -3.88 -8.59
C TRP A 196 9.99 -2.50 -9.24
N GLN A 197 11.09 -1.80 -9.55
CA GLN A 197 11.04 -0.54 -10.30
C GLN A 197 10.34 -0.72 -11.66
N SER A 198 10.59 -1.83 -12.37
CA SER A 198 9.88 -2.14 -13.62
C SER A 198 8.38 -2.34 -13.41
N TYR A 199 7.96 -2.90 -12.27
CA TYR A 199 6.55 -3.06 -11.92
C TYR A 199 5.91 -1.74 -11.52
N ILE A 200 6.64 -0.86 -10.82
CA ILE A 200 6.19 0.50 -10.53
C ILE A 200 5.90 1.24 -11.83
N HIS A 201 6.87 1.29 -12.75
CA HIS A 201 6.71 1.93 -14.05
C HIS A 201 5.51 1.39 -14.83
N LYS A 202 5.33 0.06 -14.83
CA LYS A 202 4.26 -0.59 -15.58
C LYS A 202 2.88 -0.41 -14.96
N TYR A 203 2.76 -0.43 -13.64
CA TYR A 203 1.47 -0.63 -12.96
C TYR A 203 1.01 0.50 -12.04
N LYS A 204 1.83 1.54 -11.78
CA LYS A 204 1.45 2.65 -10.89
C LYS A 204 0.16 3.39 -11.28
N ASP A 205 -0.17 3.39 -12.58
CA ASP A 205 -1.35 4.04 -13.15
C ASP A 205 -2.40 3.03 -13.66
N VAL A 206 -2.31 1.77 -13.24
CA VAL A 206 -3.19 0.67 -13.68
C VAL A 206 -4.11 0.26 -12.53
N SER A 207 -5.42 0.20 -12.77
CA SER A 207 -6.39 -0.31 -11.79
C SER A 207 -6.27 -1.83 -11.64
N PHE A 208 -6.74 -2.40 -10.53
CA PHE A 208 -6.75 -3.85 -10.33
C PHE A 208 -7.52 -4.56 -11.44
N TYR A 209 -8.67 -4.01 -11.85
CA TYR A 209 -9.45 -4.51 -12.98
C TYR A 209 -8.62 -4.57 -14.27
N ASP A 210 -7.96 -3.46 -14.63
CA ASP A 210 -7.15 -3.37 -15.84
C ASP A 210 -5.92 -4.28 -15.76
N GLY A 211 -5.29 -4.40 -14.60
CA GLY A 211 -4.15 -5.28 -14.36
C GLY A 211 -4.50 -6.75 -14.60
N VAL A 212 -5.68 -7.18 -14.13
CA VAL A 212 -6.19 -8.54 -14.37
C VAL A 212 -6.51 -8.75 -15.86
N ARG A 213 -7.18 -7.80 -16.51
CA ARG A 213 -7.50 -7.87 -17.96
C ARG A 213 -6.26 -7.95 -18.83
N GLN A 214 -5.23 -7.18 -18.51
CA GLN A 214 -3.94 -7.22 -19.21
C GLN A 214 -3.20 -8.54 -18.96
N GLY A 215 -3.30 -9.08 -17.74
CA GLY A 215 -2.66 -10.33 -17.35
C GLY A 215 -3.33 -11.59 -17.89
N ILE A 216 -4.65 -11.54 -18.09
CA ILE A 216 -5.51 -12.67 -18.45
C ILE A 216 -6.50 -12.23 -19.56
N PRO A 217 -6.02 -11.89 -20.76
CA PRO A 217 -6.83 -11.26 -21.82
C PRO A 217 -7.93 -12.15 -22.38
N GLN A 218 -7.87 -13.47 -22.15
CA GLN A 218 -8.89 -14.41 -22.59
C GLN A 218 -10.16 -14.41 -21.73
N TRP A 219 -10.14 -13.77 -20.55
CA TRP A 219 -11.31 -13.69 -19.67
C TRP A 219 -12.38 -12.75 -20.23
N SER A 220 -13.62 -13.24 -20.22
CA SER A 220 -14.81 -12.47 -20.56
C SER A 220 -15.21 -11.50 -19.44
N ASP A 221 -16.19 -10.62 -19.72
CA ASP A 221 -16.79 -9.76 -18.68
C ASP A 221 -17.42 -10.60 -17.56
N GLU A 222 -18.00 -11.74 -17.92
CA GLU A 222 -18.56 -12.68 -16.94
C GLU A 222 -17.49 -13.35 -16.08
N ASP A 223 -16.33 -13.68 -16.66
CA ASP A 223 -15.20 -14.19 -15.89
C ASP A 223 -14.68 -13.16 -14.88
N MET A 224 -14.69 -11.87 -15.26
CA MET A 224 -14.36 -10.80 -14.32
C MET A 224 -15.39 -10.68 -13.20
N ASN A 225 -16.68 -10.84 -13.46
CA ASN A 225 -17.69 -10.81 -12.40
C ASN A 225 -17.52 -11.98 -11.42
N LYS A 226 -17.34 -13.20 -11.94
CA LYS A 226 -17.04 -14.40 -11.14
C LYS A 226 -15.75 -14.26 -10.34
N PHE A 227 -14.68 -13.73 -10.94
CA PHE A 227 -13.44 -13.43 -10.20
C PHE A 227 -13.68 -12.40 -9.09
N GLY A 228 -14.56 -11.42 -9.32
CA GLY A 228 -14.95 -10.43 -8.31
C GLY A 228 -15.64 -11.07 -7.12
N ALA A 229 -16.46 -12.11 -7.34
CA ALA A 229 -17.12 -12.87 -6.28
C ALA A 229 -16.18 -13.88 -5.58
N LEU A 230 -15.27 -14.52 -6.32
CA LEU A 230 -14.29 -15.47 -5.79
C LEU A 230 -13.19 -14.79 -4.96
N GLY A 231 -12.67 -13.70 -5.50
CA GLY A 231 -11.49 -12.99 -5.00
C GLY A 231 -10.21 -13.82 -5.00
N ILE A 232 -9.30 -13.50 -4.07
CA ILE A 232 -7.92 -14.03 -4.08
C ILE A 232 -7.55 -14.83 -2.82
N GLY A 233 -8.52 -15.16 -1.97
CA GLY A 233 -8.31 -15.99 -0.78
C GLY A 233 -9.06 -15.51 0.48
N SER A 234 -9.45 -14.24 0.54
CA SER A 234 -10.02 -13.62 1.74
C SER A 234 -11.45 -13.10 1.57
N GLY A 235 -12.15 -13.61 0.55
CA GLY A 235 -13.48 -13.20 0.11
C GLY A 235 -13.47 -12.53 -1.26
N GLY A 236 -14.63 -12.12 -1.77
CA GLY A 236 -14.76 -11.45 -3.07
C GLY A 236 -14.06 -10.09 -3.13
N PHE A 237 -13.29 -9.84 -4.19
CA PHE A 237 -12.49 -8.62 -4.39
C PHE A 237 -13.09 -7.65 -5.42
N GLY A 238 -14.29 -7.91 -5.93
CA GLY A 238 -14.98 -7.02 -6.89
C GLY A 238 -15.03 -5.55 -6.47
N PRO A 239 -15.33 -5.21 -5.19
CA PRO A 239 -15.31 -3.82 -4.71
C PRO A 239 -13.94 -3.13 -4.78
N LEU A 240 -12.86 -3.89 -4.94
CA LEU A 240 -11.49 -3.39 -5.01
C LEU A 240 -11.00 -3.17 -6.43
N TYR A 241 -11.82 -3.39 -7.46
CA TYR A 241 -11.43 -3.24 -8.87
C TYR A 241 -10.87 -1.87 -9.25
N GLN A 242 -11.26 -0.81 -8.54
CA GLN A 242 -10.77 0.54 -8.80
C GLN A 242 -9.42 0.83 -8.11
N VAL A 243 -9.00 0.02 -7.14
CA VAL A 243 -7.71 0.18 -6.42
C VAL A 243 -6.55 -0.02 -7.37
N SER A 244 -5.40 0.60 -7.11
CA SER A 244 -4.16 0.41 -7.88
C SER A 244 -3.76 -1.06 -7.93
N PHE A 245 -3.46 -1.59 -9.12
CA PHE A 245 -2.95 -2.95 -9.27
C PHE A 245 -1.61 -3.12 -8.54
N LEU A 246 -0.79 -2.07 -8.48
CA LEU A 246 0.47 -2.10 -7.76
C LEU A 246 0.26 -2.25 -6.24
N GLU A 247 -0.80 -1.67 -5.68
CA GLU A 247 -1.18 -1.88 -4.27
C GLU A 247 -1.55 -3.35 -4.02
N LEU A 248 -2.33 -3.97 -4.92
CA LEU A 248 -2.65 -5.40 -4.82
C LEU A 248 -1.40 -6.26 -5.00
N LEU A 249 -0.49 -5.89 -5.90
CA LEU A 249 0.75 -6.60 -6.12
C LEU A 249 1.64 -6.55 -4.88
N ARG A 250 1.71 -5.43 -4.15
CA ARG A 250 2.40 -5.32 -2.85
C ARG A 250 1.88 -6.34 -1.84
N ILE A 251 0.56 -6.42 -1.71
CA ILE A 251 -0.12 -7.37 -0.81
C ILE A 251 0.31 -8.81 -1.13
N ILE A 252 0.39 -9.14 -2.42
CA ILE A 252 0.75 -10.47 -2.90
C ILE A 252 2.24 -10.76 -2.69
N VAL A 253 3.15 -9.87 -3.12
CA VAL A 253 4.60 -10.09 -3.05
C VAL A 253 5.12 -10.10 -1.61
N ASN A 254 4.49 -9.34 -0.71
CA ASN A 254 4.81 -9.36 0.72
C ASN A 254 4.06 -10.48 1.48
N MET A 255 3.28 -11.31 0.78
CA MET A 255 2.55 -12.46 1.35
C MET A 255 1.55 -12.08 2.45
N TRP A 256 0.88 -10.93 2.35
CA TRP A 256 -0.09 -10.49 3.37
C TRP A 256 -1.45 -11.19 3.25
N GLU A 257 -1.77 -11.79 2.10
CA GLU A 257 -2.99 -12.60 1.91
C GLU A 257 -2.76 -14.12 2.08
N ASP A 258 -1.65 -14.52 2.72
CA ASP A 258 -1.32 -15.94 2.93
C ASP A 258 -1.42 -16.39 4.40
N LYS A 259 -1.98 -17.59 4.60
CA LYS A 259 -2.02 -18.34 5.88
C LYS A 259 -2.44 -17.50 7.11
N GLN A 260 -3.45 -16.65 6.94
CA GLN A 260 -3.86 -15.69 7.97
C GLN A 260 -4.23 -16.40 9.28
N LYS A 261 -3.71 -15.89 10.39
CA LYS A 261 -3.97 -16.38 11.74
C LYS A 261 -5.16 -15.67 12.36
N PHE A 262 -5.90 -16.43 13.15
CA PHE A 262 -6.91 -15.92 14.07
C PHE A 262 -6.26 -15.55 15.41
N LEU A 263 -6.72 -14.49 16.09
CA LEU A 263 -6.25 -14.13 17.43
C LEU A 263 -7.40 -14.31 18.44
N PRO A 264 -7.45 -15.44 19.18
CA PRO A 264 -8.55 -15.74 20.09
C PRO A 264 -8.82 -14.69 21.16
N GLY A 265 -7.76 -14.10 21.73
CA GLY A 265 -7.86 -13.10 22.79
C GLY A 265 -8.31 -11.71 22.31
N GLY A 266 -8.34 -11.48 21.00
CA GLY A 266 -8.75 -10.23 20.39
C GLY A 266 -7.61 -9.21 20.22
N ILE A 267 -7.61 -8.51 19.08
CA ILE A 267 -6.55 -7.54 18.74
C ILE A 267 -6.44 -6.35 19.69
N SER A 268 -7.49 -6.01 20.44
CA SER A 268 -7.40 -4.92 21.43
C SER A 268 -6.36 -5.20 22.52
N GLN A 269 -6.04 -6.47 22.80
CA GLN A 269 -4.98 -6.83 23.74
C GLN A 269 -3.62 -6.23 23.35
N LEU A 270 -3.28 -6.17 22.06
CA LEU A 270 -2.04 -5.54 21.58
C LEU A 270 -1.90 -4.11 22.11
N THR A 271 -2.96 -3.32 21.99
CA THR A 271 -2.95 -1.92 22.42
C THR A 271 -3.07 -1.76 23.94
N GLU A 272 -3.77 -2.66 24.62
CA GLU A 272 -3.80 -2.71 26.08
C GLU A 272 -2.41 -3.04 26.65
N HIS A 273 -1.67 -3.94 26.01
CA HIS A 273 -0.31 -4.29 26.42
C HIS A 273 0.68 -3.16 26.18
N PHE A 274 0.62 -2.44 25.05
CA PHE A 274 1.41 -1.21 24.89
C PHE A 274 1.14 -0.20 26.01
N TYR A 275 -0.11 -0.08 26.45
CA TYR A 275 -0.49 0.85 27.51
C TYR A 275 -0.03 0.41 28.91
N THR A 276 -0.03 -0.89 29.19
CA THR A 276 0.12 -1.42 30.56
C THR A 276 1.44 -2.14 30.84
N ARG A 277 2.15 -2.62 29.82
CA ARG A 277 3.43 -3.32 30.00
C ARG A 277 4.50 -2.33 30.48
N CYS A 278 5.19 -2.69 31.56
CA CYS A 278 6.30 -1.89 32.06
C CYS A 278 7.49 -1.95 31.11
N VAL A 279 8.17 -0.82 30.97
CA VAL A 279 9.45 -0.69 30.30
C VAL A 279 10.53 -0.34 31.32
N ILE A 280 11.79 -0.68 31.03
CA ILE A 280 12.94 -0.28 31.82
C ILE A 280 13.40 1.11 31.34
N GLN A 281 13.41 2.09 32.23
CA GLN A 281 13.88 3.45 32.00
C GLN A 281 15.41 3.52 32.02
N PRO A 282 16.04 4.59 31.49
CA PRO A 282 17.50 4.77 31.54
C PRO A 282 18.10 4.76 32.96
N ASP A 283 17.31 5.13 33.98
CA ASP A 283 17.71 5.10 35.39
C ASP A 283 17.49 3.74 36.07
N GLY A 284 17.03 2.73 35.32
CA GLY A 284 16.75 1.37 35.79
C GLY A 284 15.37 1.20 36.44
N THR A 285 14.58 2.26 36.57
CA THR A 285 13.20 2.16 37.08
C THR A 285 12.29 1.46 36.07
N GLN A 286 11.21 0.84 36.55
CA GLN A 286 10.18 0.25 35.71
C GLN A 286 8.90 1.07 35.79
N THR A 287 8.33 1.40 34.64
CA THR A 287 7.07 2.14 34.54
C THR A 287 6.35 1.78 33.26
N SER A 288 5.03 1.95 33.21
CA SER A 288 4.21 1.85 31.99
C SER A 288 3.63 3.21 31.57
N LEU A 289 3.04 3.27 30.38
CA LEU A 289 2.27 4.45 29.95
C LEU A 289 1.08 4.69 30.89
N LYS A 290 0.48 3.64 31.45
CA LYS A 290 -0.58 3.72 32.45
C LYS A 290 -0.10 4.36 33.75
N ASP A 291 1.07 3.96 34.27
CA ASP A 291 1.59 4.46 35.55
C ASP A 291 1.87 5.97 35.50
N ILE A 292 2.33 6.48 34.36
CA ILE A 292 2.58 7.93 34.18
C ILE A 292 1.32 8.72 33.76
N GLY A 293 0.17 8.05 33.62
CA GLY A 293 -1.07 8.69 33.16
C GLY A 293 -0.95 9.29 31.74
N ALA A 294 -0.27 8.60 30.83
CA ALA A 294 0.10 9.14 29.52
C ALA A 294 -1.10 9.52 28.64
N ILE A 295 -2.23 8.81 28.77
CA ILE A 295 -3.36 8.90 27.84
C ILE A 295 -4.49 9.74 28.42
N LYS A 296 -4.95 10.72 27.64
CA LYS A 296 -6.14 11.53 27.89
C LYS A 296 -7.24 11.19 26.88
N THR A 297 -8.25 10.45 27.30
CA THR A 297 -9.43 10.13 26.47
C THR A 297 -10.47 11.25 26.49
N ASN A 298 -11.33 11.31 25.47
CA ASN A 298 -12.30 12.37 25.23
C ASN A 298 -11.65 13.77 25.09
N VAL A 299 -10.42 13.82 24.57
CA VAL A 299 -9.67 15.05 24.35
C VAL A 299 -9.34 15.20 22.86
N PRO A 300 -10.31 15.59 22.02
CA PRO A 300 -10.06 15.78 20.60
C PRO A 300 -9.12 16.97 20.36
N VAL A 301 -8.08 16.72 19.56
CA VAL A 301 -7.21 17.77 19.00
C VAL A 301 -7.91 18.35 17.78
N SER A 302 -8.01 19.68 17.73
CA SER A 302 -8.71 20.41 16.67
C SER A 302 -7.77 21.10 15.69
N ARG A 303 -6.54 21.42 16.11
CA ARG A 303 -5.55 22.12 15.30
C ARG A 303 -4.14 21.86 15.82
N ILE A 304 -3.18 21.85 14.91
CA ILE A 304 -1.74 21.88 15.18
C ILE A 304 -1.21 23.16 14.52
N ASP A 305 -0.38 23.91 15.21
CA ASP A 305 0.22 25.15 14.71
C ASP A 305 1.73 25.11 14.90
N CYS A 306 2.50 25.20 13.82
CA CYS A 306 3.97 25.15 13.86
C CYS A 306 4.62 26.51 13.55
N SER A 307 3.85 27.58 13.40
CA SER A 307 4.34 28.91 13.01
C SER A 307 5.35 29.53 14.00
N THR A 308 5.32 29.10 15.26
CA THR A 308 6.17 29.62 16.35
C THR A 308 7.47 28.83 16.58
N GLY A 309 7.80 27.86 15.72
CA GLY A 309 9.02 27.04 15.79
C GLY A 309 8.88 25.73 16.59
N GLU A 310 8.12 25.74 17.70
CA GLU A 310 7.64 24.51 18.35
C GLU A 310 6.17 24.26 18.01
N PRO A 311 5.78 23.01 17.66
CA PRO A 311 4.40 22.68 17.37
C PRO A 311 3.49 22.84 18.59
N THR A 312 2.39 23.57 18.41
CA THR A 312 1.38 23.87 19.41
C THR A 312 0.08 23.15 19.09
N LEU A 313 -0.34 22.26 19.99
CA LEU A 313 -1.62 21.57 19.90
C LEU A 313 -2.74 22.44 20.47
N TYR A 314 -3.86 22.48 19.77
CA TYR A 314 -5.13 23.03 20.26
C TYR A 314 -6.12 21.88 20.40
N TYR A 315 -6.68 21.72 21.60
CA TYR A 315 -7.54 20.58 21.92
C TYR A 315 -8.67 20.99 22.86
N ARG A 316 -9.69 20.14 22.99
CA ARG A 316 -10.80 20.38 23.92
C ARG A 316 -10.74 19.41 25.08
N GLU A 317 -10.69 19.91 26.29
CA GLU A 317 -10.71 19.11 27.53
C GLU A 317 -11.82 19.66 28.43
N ASN A 318 -12.70 18.79 28.93
CA ASN A 318 -13.87 19.19 29.75
C ASN A 318 -14.74 20.29 29.09
N GLY A 319 -14.89 20.23 27.76
CA GLY A 319 -15.66 21.21 26.98
C GLY A 319 -14.97 22.56 26.74
N GLN A 320 -13.77 22.78 27.29
CA GLN A 320 -13.01 24.02 27.14
C GLN A 320 -11.88 23.87 26.13
N GLN A 321 -11.65 24.91 25.34
CA GLN A 321 -10.50 24.98 24.44
C GLN A 321 -9.22 25.18 25.26
N GLN A 322 -8.21 24.37 24.97
CA GLN A 322 -6.89 24.41 25.55
C GLN A 322 -5.85 24.49 24.44
N SER A 323 -4.65 24.94 24.77
CA SER A 323 -3.50 24.91 23.86
C SER A 323 -2.21 24.59 24.61
N ARG A 324 -1.30 23.85 23.98
CA ARG A 324 0.01 23.53 24.57
C ARG A 324 1.07 23.24 23.51
N SER A 325 2.25 23.83 23.68
CA SER A 325 3.43 23.59 22.83
C SER A 325 4.24 22.39 23.30
N PHE A 326 4.82 21.68 22.35
CA PHE A 326 5.67 20.51 22.57
C PHE A 326 6.88 20.59 21.64
N LYS A 327 8.01 19.99 22.04
CA LYS A 327 9.20 19.92 21.17
C LYS A 327 8.98 19.07 19.92
N ALA A 328 8.11 18.07 20.04
CA ALA A 328 7.73 17.15 18.98
C ALA A 328 6.26 16.74 19.14
N VAL A 329 5.57 16.59 18.02
CA VAL A 329 4.19 16.07 17.92
C VAL A 329 4.16 14.92 16.93
N ILE A 330 3.63 13.77 17.34
CA ILE A 330 3.33 12.65 16.44
C ILE A 330 1.82 12.65 16.17
N VAL A 331 1.43 12.59 14.90
CA VAL A 331 0.03 12.57 14.47
C VAL A 331 -0.30 11.18 13.93
N ALA A 332 -0.92 10.36 14.76
CA ALA A 332 -1.25 8.96 14.50
C ALA A 332 -2.75 8.74 14.19
N THR A 333 -3.36 9.71 13.53
CA THR A 333 -4.78 9.68 13.10
C THR A 333 -4.90 9.29 11.62
N SER A 334 -6.12 9.11 11.10
CA SER A 334 -6.29 8.90 9.66
C SER A 334 -5.96 10.16 8.86
N THR A 335 -5.59 10.02 7.58
CA THR A 335 -5.32 11.19 6.70
C THR A 335 -6.53 12.14 6.62
N ARG A 336 -7.76 11.60 6.55
CA ARG A 336 -8.98 12.42 6.61
C ARG A 336 -9.12 13.16 7.95
N ALA A 337 -8.75 12.56 9.07
CA ALA A 337 -8.76 13.26 10.36
C ALA A 337 -7.70 14.38 10.43
N MET A 338 -6.51 14.16 9.84
CA MET A 338 -5.49 15.20 9.67
C MET A 338 -6.01 16.39 8.85
N GLU A 339 -6.75 16.12 7.77
CA GLU A 339 -7.40 17.16 6.97
C GLU A 339 -8.45 17.93 7.78
N MET A 340 -9.29 17.24 8.55
CA MET A 340 -10.30 17.85 9.41
C MET A 340 -9.70 18.70 10.54
N MET A 341 -8.45 18.42 10.95
CA MET A 341 -7.67 19.26 11.87
C MET A 341 -7.05 20.50 11.18
N GLY A 342 -7.26 20.67 9.87
CA GLY A 342 -6.77 21.81 9.09
C GLY A 342 -5.29 21.71 8.69
N MET A 343 -4.64 20.55 8.87
CA MET A 343 -3.19 20.40 8.62
C MET A 343 -2.78 20.65 7.15
N THR A 344 -3.74 20.61 6.23
CA THR A 344 -3.49 20.81 4.79
C THR A 344 -3.74 22.24 4.33
N LEU A 345 -4.21 23.12 5.23
CA LEU A 345 -4.38 24.55 5.00
C LEU A 345 -3.08 25.30 5.31
N ASN A 346 -2.94 26.51 4.75
CA ASN A 346 -1.92 27.46 5.17
C ASN A 346 -2.58 28.50 6.07
N SER A 347 -1.86 29.03 7.05
CA SER A 347 -2.28 30.26 7.71
C SER A 347 -2.10 31.44 6.75
N PRO A 348 -3.00 32.44 6.73
CA PRO A 348 -2.81 33.68 5.96
C PRO A 348 -1.53 34.45 6.31
N SER A 349 -0.92 34.15 7.47
CA SER A 349 0.33 34.73 7.95
C SER A 349 1.58 33.93 7.59
N ASP A 350 1.45 32.73 7.00
CA ASP A 350 2.60 31.88 6.69
C ASP A 350 3.41 32.46 5.53
N SER A 351 4.69 32.73 5.74
CA SER A 351 5.62 32.88 4.62
C SER A 351 5.88 31.51 3.97
N ASP A 352 6.38 31.49 2.73
CA ASP A 352 6.74 30.23 2.05
C ASP A 352 7.78 29.39 2.83
N GLU A 353 8.56 30.03 3.72
CA GLU A 353 9.56 29.43 4.61
C GLU A 353 8.97 28.86 5.92
N GLN A 354 7.69 29.08 6.22
CA GLN A 354 7.02 28.68 7.48
C GLN A 354 6.03 27.51 7.32
N LYS A 355 6.06 26.81 6.19
CA LYS A 355 5.10 25.73 5.90
C LYS A 355 5.26 24.54 6.85
N GLU A 356 4.28 24.33 7.73
CA GLU A 356 4.28 23.29 8.78
C GLU A 356 4.55 21.85 8.28
N ILE A 357 4.17 21.56 7.03
CA ILE A 357 4.46 20.32 6.31
C ILE A 357 4.57 20.63 4.81
N ALA A 358 5.37 19.84 4.08
CA ALA A 358 5.59 20.03 2.64
C ALA A 358 4.28 19.92 1.82
N GLN A 359 4.20 20.66 0.71
CA GLN A 359 2.99 20.68 -0.12
C GLN A 359 2.64 19.31 -0.70
N SER A 360 3.63 18.49 -1.05
CA SER A 360 3.44 17.10 -1.52
C SER A 360 2.70 16.25 -0.48
N VAL A 361 3.07 16.39 0.79
CA VAL A 361 2.44 15.76 1.96
C VAL A 361 1.03 16.30 2.19
N LYS A 362 0.82 17.63 2.14
CA LYS A 362 -0.53 18.22 2.26
C LYS A 362 -1.51 17.63 1.24
N VAL A 363 -1.06 17.47 0.00
CA VAL A 363 -1.86 16.84 -1.06
C VAL A 363 -2.03 15.34 -0.80
N ALA A 364 -1.02 14.65 -0.29
CA ALA A 364 -1.15 13.24 0.06
C ALA A 364 -2.23 13.01 1.14
N ILE A 365 -2.25 13.85 2.18
CA ILE A 365 -3.26 13.82 3.24
C ILE A 365 -4.68 13.95 2.66
N ARG A 366 -4.89 14.86 1.70
CA ARG A 366 -6.21 15.06 1.08
C ARG A 366 -6.62 13.93 0.14
N ASN A 367 -5.65 13.37 -0.58
CA ASN A 367 -5.95 12.56 -1.76
C ASN A 367 -5.82 11.05 -1.54
N LEU A 368 -5.01 10.58 -0.57
CA LEU A 368 -4.87 9.15 -0.31
C LEU A 368 -6.23 8.54 0.04
N HIS A 369 -6.63 7.54 -0.74
CA HIS A 369 -7.95 6.93 -0.60
C HIS A 369 -8.03 6.08 0.68
N LEU A 370 -9.03 6.36 1.52
CA LEU A 370 -9.46 5.46 2.58
C LEU A 370 -10.71 4.71 2.11
N MET A 371 -10.60 3.38 2.11
CA MET A 371 -11.65 2.42 1.81
C MET A 371 -12.74 2.48 2.88
N ASP A 372 -13.98 2.41 2.45
CA ASP A 372 -15.14 2.28 3.33
C ASP A 372 -15.33 0.80 3.72
N SER A 373 -15.81 0.54 4.95
CA SER A 373 -16.02 -0.83 5.39
C SER A 373 -17.01 -0.93 6.54
N SER A 374 -17.89 -1.92 6.43
CA SER A 374 -18.89 -2.23 7.44
C SER A 374 -18.80 -3.68 7.87
N LYS A 375 -19.08 -3.94 9.15
CA LYS A 375 -19.19 -5.29 9.72
C LYS A 375 -20.43 -5.39 10.58
N MET A 376 -21.05 -6.56 10.58
CA MET A 376 -22.12 -6.92 11.52
C MET A 376 -21.89 -8.31 12.09
N PHE A 377 -21.86 -8.40 13.42
CA PHE A 377 -21.69 -9.62 14.17
C PHE A 377 -22.96 -9.95 14.96
N VAL A 378 -23.20 -11.26 15.11
CA VAL A 378 -24.32 -11.83 15.86
C VAL A 378 -23.77 -12.83 16.86
N LEU A 379 -24.20 -12.71 18.10
CA LEU A 379 -24.00 -13.74 19.13
C LEU A 379 -25.10 -14.80 19.02
N THR A 380 -24.72 -16.07 18.98
CA THR A 380 -25.66 -17.19 18.98
C THR A 380 -25.51 -18.04 20.25
N PRO A 381 -26.58 -18.71 20.71
CA PRO A 381 -26.51 -19.52 21.93
C PRO A 381 -25.46 -20.63 21.89
N THR A 382 -25.21 -21.18 20.71
CA THR A 382 -24.27 -22.28 20.48
C THR A 382 -23.47 -22.07 19.20
N LYS A 383 -22.33 -22.76 19.07
CA LYS A 383 -21.55 -22.92 17.83
C LYS A 383 -22.22 -23.88 16.85
N PHE A 384 -23.42 -23.53 16.37
CA PHE A 384 -24.32 -24.44 15.65
C PHE A 384 -23.73 -25.04 14.36
N TRP A 385 -22.74 -24.37 13.75
CA TRP A 385 -22.05 -24.82 12.54
C TRP A 385 -21.10 -26.00 12.76
N GLN A 386 -20.77 -26.34 14.01
CA GLN A 386 -19.98 -27.54 14.32
C GLN A 386 -20.75 -28.84 14.00
N ASN A 387 -22.04 -28.76 13.69
CA ASN A 387 -22.82 -29.86 13.12
C ASN A 387 -22.46 -30.07 11.63
N SER A 388 -22.31 -31.33 11.21
CA SER A 388 -21.53 -31.74 10.01
C SER A 388 -21.99 -31.24 8.63
N ASN A 389 -23.11 -30.52 8.52
CA ASN A 389 -23.69 -30.12 7.24
C ASN A 389 -23.87 -28.61 7.06
N ILE A 390 -23.51 -27.80 8.06
CA ILE A 390 -23.65 -26.34 8.01
C ILE A 390 -22.30 -25.73 7.59
N PRO A 391 -22.24 -24.85 6.58
CA PRO A 391 -20.98 -24.21 6.21
C PRO A 391 -20.49 -23.31 7.34
N GLN A 392 -19.16 -23.22 7.51
CA GLN A 392 -18.56 -22.24 8.42
C GLN A 392 -18.36 -20.88 7.74
N ASN A 393 -18.35 -20.86 6.41
CA ASN A 393 -18.16 -19.66 5.59
C ASN A 393 -19.21 -19.59 4.47
N ILE A 394 -19.75 -18.40 4.20
CA ILE A 394 -20.56 -18.14 3.01
C ILE A 394 -20.00 -16.93 2.29
N GLN A 395 -19.80 -17.04 0.98
CA GLN A 395 -19.49 -15.93 0.09
C GLN A 395 -20.68 -15.70 -0.83
N THR A 396 -21.09 -14.46 -1.03
CA THR A 396 -22.23 -14.16 -1.89
C THR A 396 -22.11 -12.83 -2.63
N ASP A 397 -22.65 -12.80 -3.85
CA ASP A 397 -22.95 -11.60 -4.63
C ASP A 397 -24.25 -10.89 -4.20
N GLU A 398 -24.86 -11.31 -3.10
CA GLU A 398 -25.94 -10.60 -2.40
C GLU A 398 -25.42 -9.70 -1.27
N LEU A 399 -26.36 -8.98 -0.65
CA LEU A 399 -26.11 -7.93 0.34
C LEU A 399 -25.10 -8.30 1.48
N PRO A 400 -25.10 -9.51 2.06
CA PRO A 400 -24.16 -9.85 3.15
C PRO A 400 -22.68 -9.87 2.75
N ARG A 401 -22.38 -10.16 1.48
CA ARG A 401 -21.02 -10.46 0.98
C ARG A 401 -20.36 -11.64 1.69
N GLY A 402 -19.48 -11.38 2.65
CA GLY A 402 -18.77 -12.41 3.41
C GLY A 402 -19.43 -12.72 4.75
N VAL A 403 -19.70 -14.01 5.00
CA VAL A 403 -20.21 -14.55 6.26
C VAL A 403 -19.18 -15.50 6.87
N TYR A 404 -18.86 -15.32 8.14
CA TYR A 404 -17.84 -16.11 8.83
C TYR A 404 -18.34 -16.53 10.21
N ALA A 405 -18.41 -17.82 10.46
CA ALA A 405 -18.66 -18.36 11.80
C ALA A 405 -17.31 -18.58 12.53
N LEU A 406 -17.11 -17.81 13.59
CA LEU A 406 -15.85 -17.67 14.31
C LEU A 406 -15.87 -18.52 15.58
N ASP A 407 -14.90 -19.43 15.70
CA ASP A 407 -14.79 -20.36 16.82
C ASP A 407 -13.85 -19.80 17.90
N TYR A 408 -14.38 -18.93 18.75
CA TYR A 408 -13.65 -18.46 19.94
C TYR A 408 -13.60 -19.57 21.01
N PRO A 409 -12.41 -19.95 21.50
CA PRO A 409 -12.26 -21.11 22.39
C PRO A 409 -12.87 -20.88 23.79
N ASP A 410 -12.87 -19.65 24.30
CA ASP A 410 -13.24 -19.33 25.69
C ASP A 410 -14.74 -19.05 25.90
N THR A 411 -15.59 -19.50 24.98
CA THR A 411 -17.05 -19.35 25.07
C THR A 411 -17.77 -20.49 24.36
N GLU A 412 -18.92 -20.88 24.89
CA GLU A 412 -19.85 -21.82 24.25
C GLU A 412 -20.77 -21.12 23.24
N ASN A 413 -20.90 -19.79 23.34
CA ASN A 413 -21.64 -19.00 22.37
C ASN A 413 -20.97 -19.07 21.01
N GLY A 414 -21.78 -19.05 19.95
CA GLY A 414 -21.26 -18.83 18.60
C GLY A 414 -21.12 -17.33 18.33
N VAL A 415 -20.06 -16.95 17.62
CA VAL A 415 -19.92 -15.60 17.06
C VAL A 415 -19.96 -15.71 15.54
N VAL A 416 -20.90 -15.03 14.91
CA VAL A 416 -21.00 -15.02 13.44
C VAL A 416 -20.84 -13.59 12.94
N LEU A 417 -19.80 -13.35 12.15
CA LEU A 417 -19.70 -12.18 11.28
C LEU A 417 -20.68 -12.41 10.13
N ILE A 418 -21.89 -11.88 10.22
CA ILE A 418 -22.95 -12.14 9.25
C ILE A 418 -22.85 -11.29 7.99
N SER A 419 -22.05 -10.23 8.02
CA SER A 419 -21.72 -9.42 6.85
C SER A 419 -20.41 -8.68 7.06
N TYR A 420 -19.53 -8.77 6.05
CA TYR A 420 -18.32 -7.96 5.95
C TYR A 420 -18.21 -7.38 4.55
N THR A 421 -18.24 -6.06 4.43
CA THR A 421 -18.33 -5.34 3.16
C THR A 421 -17.26 -4.26 3.02
N TRP A 422 -16.90 -3.96 1.78
CA TRP A 422 -15.94 -2.91 1.40
C TRP A 422 -16.48 -2.03 0.28
N GLY A 423 -15.95 -0.81 0.19
CA GLY A 423 -16.27 0.14 -0.87
C GLY A 423 -17.78 0.38 -0.98
N ASP A 424 -18.30 0.39 -2.21
CA ASP A 424 -19.73 0.62 -2.47
C ASP A 424 -20.65 -0.35 -1.72
N ASP A 425 -20.21 -1.57 -1.41
CA ASP A 425 -21.03 -2.50 -0.63
C ASP A 425 -21.17 -2.07 0.83
N SER A 426 -20.18 -1.39 1.39
CA SER A 426 -20.29 -0.69 2.67
C SER A 426 -21.17 0.55 2.56
N SER A 427 -20.90 1.42 1.57
CA SER A 427 -21.62 2.68 1.43
C SER A 427 -23.13 2.48 1.23
N LYS A 428 -23.55 1.38 0.57
CA LYS A 428 -24.97 0.96 0.47
C LYS A 428 -25.65 0.83 1.83
N LEU A 429 -24.93 0.36 2.85
CA LEU A 429 -25.48 0.10 4.18
C LEU A 429 -25.71 1.37 4.99
N LEU A 430 -25.09 2.50 4.62
CA LEU A 430 -25.33 3.79 5.28
C LEU A 430 -26.80 4.25 5.18
N GLY A 431 -27.54 3.81 4.17
CA GLY A 431 -28.98 4.04 4.08
C GLY A 431 -29.83 3.17 5.02
N LEU A 432 -29.25 2.10 5.59
CA LEU A 432 -29.91 1.10 6.43
C LEU A 432 -29.41 1.18 7.87
N GLN A 433 -29.70 2.30 8.56
CA GLN A 433 -29.21 2.56 9.92
C GLN A 433 -29.86 1.69 11.01
N ASP A 434 -31.09 1.20 10.78
CA ASP A 434 -31.75 0.27 11.71
C ASP A 434 -31.04 -1.09 11.66
N LYS A 435 -30.32 -1.42 12.73
CA LYS A 435 -29.50 -2.64 12.79
C LYS A 435 -30.31 -3.92 12.85
N MET A 436 -31.51 -3.90 13.43
CA MET A 436 -32.40 -5.07 13.44
C MET A 436 -32.92 -5.33 12.03
N ARG A 437 -33.34 -4.27 11.33
CA ARG A 437 -33.77 -4.39 9.93
C ARG A 437 -32.64 -4.86 9.03
N ARG A 438 -31.41 -4.37 9.25
CA ARG A 438 -30.22 -4.79 8.50
C ARG A 438 -29.92 -6.28 8.75
N PHE A 439 -29.99 -6.73 10.00
CA PHE A 439 -29.87 -8.15 10.36
C PHE A 439 -30.92 -9.02 9.65
N GLU A 440 -32.19 -8.63 9.65
CA GLU A 440 -33.28 -9.37 8.98
C GLU A 440 -33.00 -9.57 7.49
N LEU A 441 -32.60 -8.49 6.79
CA LEU A 441 -32.27 -8.55 5.36
C LEU A 441 -31.11 -9.52 5.09
N PHE A 442 -30.06 -9.49 5.93
CA PHE A 442 -28.94 -10.40 5.78
C PHE A 442 -29.36 -11.85 6.05
N LYS A 443 -30.15 -12.08 7.10
CA LYS A 443 -30.67 -13.41 7.43
C LYS A 443 -31.58 -13.96 6.34
N ASP A 444 -32.42 -13.13 5.72
CA ASP A 444 -33.30 -13.52 4.61
C ASP A 444 -32.50 -13.96 3.38
N ALA A 445 -31.43 -13.23 3.04
CA ALA A 445 -30.50 -13.61 1.98
C ALA A 445 -29.80 -14.94 2.31
N ILE A 446 -29.24 -15.07 3.52
CA ILE A 446 -28.58 -16.30 3.98
C ILE A 446 -29.55 -17.48 3.98
N ALA A 447 -30.83 -17.28 4.29
CA ALA A 447 -31.83 -18.34 4.27
C ALA A 447 -32.08 -18.92 2.88
N LYS A 448 -31.79 -18.17 1.80
CA LYS A 448 -31.81 -18.69 0.42
C LYS A 448 -30.63 -19.60 0.10
N ILE A 449 -29.50 -19.40 0.78
CA ILE A 449 -28.24 -20.10 0.54
C ILE A 449 -28.13 -21.35 1.46
N SER A 450 -28.49 -21.18 2.72
CA SER A 450 -28.43 -22.19 3.77
C SER A 450 -29.53 -21.92 4.81
N PRO A 451 -30.73 -22.50 4.62
CA PRO A 451 -31.83 -22.39 5.58
C PRO A 451 -31.42 -22.83 7.00
N GLU A 452 -30.60 -23.87 7.10
CA GLU A 452 -30.05 -24.39 8.35
C GLU A 452 -29.13 -23.39 9.06
N PHE A 453 -28.28 -22.66 8.32
CA PHE A 453 -27.45 -21.60 8.89
C PHE A 453 -28.31 -20.44 9.38
N ALA A 454 -29.27 -19.99 8.57
CA ALA A 454 -30.19 -18.93 8.95
C ALA A 454 -31.04 -19.30 10.18
N ALA A 455 -31.45 -20.56 10.31
CA ALA A 455 -32.13 -21.05 11.51
C ALA A 455 -31.20 -21.00 12.74
N GLY A 456 -29.92 -21.36 12.58
CA GLY A 456 -28.89 -21.30 13.64
C GLY A 456 -28.60 -19.90 14.16
N LEU A 457 -28.77 -18.86 13.32
CA LEU A 457 -28.70 -17.46 13.74
C LEU A 457 -29.78 -17.08 14.76
N GLY A 458 -30.90 -17.83 14.83
CA GLY A 458 -31.98 -17.57 15.76
C GLY A 458 -32.60 -16.19 15.57
N ASN A 459 -33.17 -15.62 16.65
CA ASN A 459 -33.73 -14.28 16.67
C ASN A 459 -33.02 -13.49 17.77
N PRO A 460 -31.81 -12.98 17.50
CA PRO A 460 -31.02 -12.26 18.49
C PRO A 460 -31.74 -10.99 18.92
N SER A 461 -31.57 -10.63 20.19
CA SER A 461 -31.93 -9.32 20.70
C SER A 461 -30.98 -8.24 20.19
N GLU A 462 -31.36 -6.99 20.41
CA GLU A 462 -30.56 -5.84 20.00
C GLU A 462 -29.14 -5.83 20.63
N ASP A 463 -29.01 -6.33 21.86
CA ASP A 463 -27.73 -6.43 22.60
C ASP A 463 -26.81 -7.56 22.07
N GLU A 464 -27.36 -8.50 21.30
CA GLU A 464 -26.64 -9.62 20.69
C GLU A 464 -26.20 -9.33 19.26
N ILE A 465 -26.48 -8.12 18.75
CA ILE A 465 -26.02 -7.62 17.45
C ILE A 465 -25.09 -6.43 17.66
N LEU A 466 -23.89 -6.55 17.11
CA LEU A 466 -22.90 -5.49 17.07
C LEU A 466 -22.56 -5.15 15.62
N ASN A 467 -22.56 -3.86 15.26
CA ASN A 467 -22.17 -3.42 13.93
C ASN A 467 -21.33 -2.14 13.96
N ILE A 468 -20.55 -1.96 12.90
CA ILE A 468 -19.74 -0.76 12.67
C ILE A 468 -19.73 -0.43 11.18
N ASP A 469 -19.85 0.88 10.89
CA ASP A 469 -19.66 1.47 9.55
C ASP A 469 -18.52 2.50 9.72
N TRP A 470 -17.28 2.17 9.33
CA TRP A 470 -16.08 2.94 9.70
C TRP A 470 -16.04 4.34 9.10
N GLU A 471 -16.56 4.50 7.89
CA GLU A 471 -16.69 5.76 7.16
C GLU A 471 -17.59 6.77 7.89
N ALA A 472 -18.56 6.28 8.67
CA ALA A 472 -19.47 7.11 9.46
C ALA A 472 -18.96 7.39 10.89
N LYS A 473 -17.81 6.82 11.31
CA LYS A 473 -17.27 7.04 12.65
C LYS A 473 -16.47 8.35 12.71
N PRO A 474 -16.85 9.30 13.59
CA PRO A 474 -16.06 10.50 13.83
C PRO A 474 -14.62 10.15 14.20
N TYR A 475 -13.67 10.98 13.76
CA TYR A 475 -12.23 10.82 13.98
C TYR A 475 -11.55 9.65 13.24
N TYR A 476 -12.32 8.80 12.53
CA TYR A 476 -11.78 7.76 11.64
C TYR A 476 -12.01 8.13 10.17
N TYR A 477 -13.27 8.41 9.82
CA TYR A 477 -13.70 8.80 8.47
C TYR A 477 -13.33 7.78 7.39
N GLY A 478 -13.25 6.49 7.71
CA GLY A 478 -12.86 5.43 6.77
C GLY A 478 -12.22 4.25 7.49
N ALA A 479 -12.18 3.10 6.83
CA ALA A 479 -11.66 1.87 7.42
C ALA A 479 -10.14 1.77 7.32
N PHE A 480 -9.56 1.92 6.13
CA PHE A 480 -8.12 1.79 5.91
C PHE A 480 -7.69 2.31 4.54
N LYS A 481 -6.39 2.56 4.34
CA LYS A 481 -5.87 3.03 3.05
C LYS A 481 -5.74 1.89 2.05
N LEU A 482 -6.29 2.07 0.86
CA LEU A 482 -5.94 1.34 -0.35
C LEU A 482 -5.94 2.35 -1.50
N GLN A 483 -4.79 2.63 -2.09
CA GLN A 483 -4.68 3.77 -2.99
C GLN A 483 -5.19 3.49 -4.40
N TYR A 484 -5.70 4.53 -5.07
CA TYR A 484 -6.07 4.46 -6.48
C TYR A 484 -4.85 4.58 -7.41
N PRO A 485 -4.99 4.19 -8.69
CA PRO A 485 -3.98 4.48 -9.72
C PRO A 485 -3.54 5.95 -9.71
N GLY A 486 -2.24 6.19 -9.88
CA GLY A 486 -1.65 7.54 -9.90
C GLY A 486 -1.39 8.14 -8.52
N GLN A 487 -1.69 7.42 -7.43
CA GLN A 487 -1.44 7.90 -6.06
C GLN A 487 -0.09 7.46 -5.47
N GLU A 488 0.76 6.76 -6.23
CA GLU A 488 2.10 6.34 -5.78
C GLU A 488 2.98 7.50 -5.26
N PRO A 489 3.04 8.68 -5.93
CA PRO A 489 3.76 9.83 -5.38
C PRO A 489 3.17 10.35 -4.06
N ASN A 490 1.87 10.13 -3.82
CA ASN A 490 1.19 10.56 -2.60
C ASN A 490 1.67 9.73 -1.41
N ILE A 491 1.64 8.41 -1.56
CA ILE A 491 2.04 7.50 -0.49
C ILE A 491 3.53 7.62 -0.19
N HIS A 492 4.36 7.78 -1.23
CA HIS A 492 5.78 8.03 -1.10
C HIS A 492 6.06 9.28 -0.25
N ALA A 493 5.43 10.41 -0.59
CA ALA A 493 5.59 11.66 0.16
C ALA A 493 5.10 11.55 1.61
N ALA A 494 3.95 10.90 1.85
CA ALA A 494 3.40 10.76 3.20
C ALA A 494 4.22 9.80 4.08
N TYR A 495 4.66 8.67 3.52
CA TYR A 495 5.44 7.65 4.24
C TYR A 495 6.80 8.19 4.70
N TYR A 496 7.53 8.89 3.83
CA TYR A 496 8.86 9.42 4.13
C TYR A 496 8.84 10.79 4.82
N GLN A 497 7.68 11.33 5.20
CA GLN A 497 7.58 12.64 5.84
C GLN A 497 8.45 12.76 7.10
N PHE A 498 8.66 11.67 7.85
CA PHE A 498 9.51 11.66 9.05
C PHE A 498 11.00 11.97 8.78
N LEU A 499 11.44 11.93 7.52
CA LEU A 499 12.79 12.31 7.07
C LEU A 499 12.88 13.74 6.54
N SER A 500 11.79 14.52 6.57
CA SER A 500 11.74 15.84 5.94
C SER A 500 12.79 16.80 6.52
N ASP A 501 13.39 17.58 5.62
CA ASP A 501 14.27 18.71 5.93
C ASP A 501 13.73 19.97 5.20
N PRO A 502 13.47 21.09 5.89
CA PRO A 502 13.65 21.31 7.33
C PRO A 502 12.69 20.51 8.21
N ASP A 503 13.14 20.22 9.43
CA ASP A 503 12.37 19.50 10.46
C ASP A 503 11.45 20.44 11.25
N TYR A 504 10.15 20.34 10.98
CA TYR A 504 9.08 21.14 11.59
C TYR A 504 8.59 20.63 12.95
N GLY A 505 9.13 19.51 13.46
CA GLY A 505 8.73 18.93 14.76
C GLY A 505 7.39 18.18 14.75
N THR A 506 6.73 18.03 13.60
CA THR A 506 5.50 17.23 13.45
C THR A 506 5.76 16.01 12.57
N TYR A 507 5.37 14.83 13.04
CA TYR A 507 5.64 13.55 12.38
C TYR A 507 4.35 12.75 12.17
N LEU A 508 4.09 12.32 10.94
CA LEU A 508 2.92 11.51 10.61
C LEU A 508 3.15 10.03 10.94
N ALA A 509 2.10 9.35 11.40
CA ALA A 509 2.11 7.90 11.64
C ALA A 509 0.72 7.29 11.38
N GLY A 510 0.68 5.98 11.14
CA GLY A 510 -0.54 5.22 10.88
C GLY A 510 -0.49 4.44 9.57
N ASP A 511 -1.33 3.40 9.46
CA ASP A 511 -1.48 2.63 8.22
C ASP A 511 -1.92 3.50 7.02
N SER A 512 -2.56 4.64 7.30
CA SER A 512 -3.10 5.54 6.29
C SER A 512 -2.01 6.22 5.47
N ILE A 513 -0.78 6.20 5.96
CA ILE A 513 0.42 6.71 5.29
C ILE A 513 1.48 5.62 5.06
N SER A 514 1.13 4.34 5.24
CA SER A 514 2.07 3.22 5.06
C SER A 514 1.92 2.52 3.70
N TRP A 515 2.99 1.85 3.26
CA TRP A 515 2.95 0.92 2.11
C TRP A 515 2.04 -0.30 2.35
N SER A 516 1.60 -0.50 3.59
CA SER A 516 0.81 -1.63 4.10
C SER A 516 -0.52 -1.15 4.69
N GLY A 517 -1.25 -0.31 3.93
CA GLY A 517 -2.56 0.20 4.35
C GLY A 517 -3.54 -0.94 4.63
N GLY A 518 -4.32 -0.84 5.72
CA GLY A 518 -5.22 -1.91 6.15
C GLY A 518 -4.56 -3.05 6.93
N TRP A 519 -3.24 -3.03 7.08
CA TRP A 519 -2.49 -3.98 7.88
C TRP A 519 -1.94 -3.32 9.14
N THR A 520 -2.12 -3.97 10.30
CA THR A 520 -1.57 -3.48 11.58
C THR A 520 -0.05 -3.27 11.52
N GLU A 521 0.64 -4.08 10.71
CA GLU A 521 2.06 -3.96 10.38
C GLU A 521 2.45 -2.52 9.99
N GLY A 522 1.69 -1.87 9.12
CA GLY A 522 1.97 -0.51 8.65
C GLY A 522 1.84 0.57 9.72
N ALA A 523 0.88 0.38 10.63
CA ALA A 523 0.73 1.26 11.78
C ALA A 523 1.93 1.13 12.73
N LEU A 524 2.43 -0.09 12.96
CA LEU A 524 3.61 -0.33 13.79
C LEU A 524 4.86 0.32 13.19
N GLN A 525 5.12 0.08 11.91
CA GLN A 525 6.28 0.62 11.18
C GLN A 525 6.34 2.15 11.23
N THR A 526 5.26 2.80 10.81
CA THR A 526 5.20 4.28 10.77
C THR A 526 5.21 4.90 12.18
N GLY A 527 4.67 4.22 13.19
CA GLY A 527 4.80 4.62 14.59
C GLY A 527 6.25 4.63 15.07
N ILE A 528 7.04 3.60 14.73
CA ILE A 528 8.47 3.55 15.05
C ILE A 528 9.25 4.62 14.28
N ASN A 529 8.94 4.85 13.00
CA ASN A 529 9.55 5.92 12.20
C ASN A 529 9.38 7.29 12.88
N ALA A 530 8.15 7.62 13.26
CA ALA A 530 7.81 8.86 13.93
C ALA A 530 8.47 8.97 15.32
N ALA A 531 8.55 7.86 16.08
CA ALA A 531 9.22 7.83 17.37
C ALA A 531 10.72 8.13 17.25
N CYS A 532 11.40 7.56 16.25
CA CYS A 532 12.82 7.84 16.00
C CYS A 532 13.04 9.30 15.58
N ALA A 533 12.18 9.86 14.72
CA ALA A 533 12.27 11.26 14.31
C ALA A 533 12.04 12.21 15.50
N ALA A 534 10.99 11.95 16.29
CA ALA A 534 10.72 12.70 17.52
C ALA A 534 11.86 12.58 18.55
N ALA A 535 12.45 11.38 18.72
CA ALA A 535 13.59 11.17 19.60
C ALA A 535 14.80 12.02 19.17
N LYS A 536 15.12 12.04 17.87
CA LYS A 536 16.18 12.92 17.32
C LYS A 536 15.87 14.39 17.61
N ARG A 537 14.63 14.83 17.38
CA ARG A 537 14.19 16.21 17.61
C ARG A 537 14.36 16.67 19.04
N ILE A 538 14.03 15.81 20.01
CA ILE A 538 14.17 16.16 21.43
C ILE A 538 15.62 16.09 21.93
N GLY A 539 16.59 15.75 21.08
CA GLY A 539 18.01 15.73 21.38
C GLY A 539 18.58 14.36 21.75
N ALA A 540 17.86 13.27 21.47
CA ALA A 540 18.39 11.92 21.65
C ALA A 540 19.39 11.55 20.54
N THR A 541 20.34 10.69 20.88
CA THR A 541 21.18 10.01 19.88
C THR A 541 20.46 8.72 19.47
N VAL A 542 19.85 8.71 18.29
CA VAL A 542 19.15 7.55 17.75
C VAL A 542 20.16 6.47 17.37
N ARG A 543 19.82 5.20 17.65
CA ARG A 543 20.71 4.06 17.34
C ARG A 543 20.98 3.94 15.84
N ALA A 544 22.14 3.38 15.49
CA ALA A 544 22.48 3.02 14.12
C ALA A 544 21.43 2.08 13.50
N ASN A 545 21.31 2.09 12.18
CA ASN A 545 20.30 1.33 11.42
C ASN A 545 18.85 1.61 11.85
N SER A 546 18.57 2.76 12.48
CA SER A 546 17.20 3.18 12.74
C SER A 546 16.46 3.50 11.44
N PRO A 547 15.12 3.63 11.47
CA PRO A 547 14.36 4.01 10.29
C PRO A 547 14.80 5.33 9.65
N LEU A 548 15.52 6.17 10.40
CA LEU A 548 16.11 7.41 9.87
C LEU A 548 17.18 7.18 8.78
N THR A 549 17.63 5.94 8.58
CA THR A 549 18.57 5.56 7.51
C THR A 549 17.88 4.98 6.27
N GLN A 550 16.55 4.90 6.25
CA GLN A 550 15.83 4.48 5.05
C GLN A 550 16.12 5.44 3.88
N ASN A 551 16.18 4.91 2.66
CA ASN A 551 16.43 5.68 1.45
C ASN A 551 15.10 6.04 0.76
N PRO A 552 14.65 7.32 0.77
CA PRO A 552 13.47 7.74 0.01
C PRO A 552 13.62 7.51 -1.49
N ASP A 553 14.83 7.54 -2.00
CA ASP A 553 15.13 7.41 -3.44
C ASP A 553 15.40 5.95 -3.85
N LEU A 554 15.01 4.98 -3.01
CA LEU A 554 15.14 3.56 -3.35
C LEU A 554 14.35 3.21 -4.63
N TYR A 555 13.22 3.87 -4.85
CA TYR A 555 12.40 3.69 -6.03
C TYR A 555 11.88 5.03 -6.54
N ASN A 556 11.66 5.13 -7.85
CA ASN A 556 10.99 6.24 -8.49
C ASN A 556 9.49 5.93 -8.63
N TYR A 557 8.68 6.44 -7.71
CA TYR A 557 7.21 6.35 -7.75
C TYR A 557 6.55 7.40 -8.66
N GLY A 558 7.37 8.17 -9.37
CA GLY A 558 6.97 9.32 -10.16
C GLY A 558 6.93 10.60 -9.34
N ASP A 559 6.94 11.73 -10.05
CA ASP A 559 6.70 13.05 -9.50
C ASP A 559 5.43 13.60 -10.16
N ARG A 560 4.50 14.15 -9.38
CA ARG A 560 3.20 14.60 -9.90
C ARG A 560 3.31 15.69 -10.97
N ALA A 561 4.42 16.41 -11.04
CA ALA A 561 4.65 17.41 -12.08
C ALA A 561 5.09 16.80 -13.43
N TYR A 562 5.37 15.49 -13.47
CA TYR A 562 5.96 14.81 -14.62
C TYR A 562 5.27 13.46 -14.91
N ARG A 563 5.02 13.16 -16.18
CA ARG A 563 4.63 11.82 -16.63
C ARG A 563 5.64 11.29 -17.62
N THR A 564 6.26 10.17 -17.28
CA THR A 564 7.14 9.42 -18.18
C THR A 564 6.29 8.52 -19.08
N VAL A 565 6.61 8.49 -20.37
CA VAL A 565 6.04 7.59 -21.36
C VAL A 565 7.10 6.55 -21.71
N GLU A 566 6.76 5.28 -21.50
CA GLU A 566 7.67 4.14 -21.65
C GLU A 566 8.32 4.07 -23.04
N PRO A 567 9.59 3.62 -23.12
CA PRO A 567 10.25 3.44 -24.40
C PRO A 567 9.57 2.44 -25.33
N VAL A 568 9.56 2.77 -26.62
CA VAL A 568 9.09 1.87 -27.70
C VAL A 568 10.26 1.54 -28.63
N PRO A 569 10.44 0.27 -29.05
CA PRO A 569 9.85 -0.95 -28.48
C PRO A 569 10.34 -1.23 -27.04
N ASN A 570 9.49 -1.80 -26.20
CA ASN A 570 9.86 -2.18 -24.84
C ASN A 570 10.60 -3.54 -24.86
N LEU A 571 11.94 -3.51 -24.77
CA LEU A 571 12.81 -4.68 -24.94
C LEU A 571 13.62 -4.98 -23.66
N PRO A 572 13.66 -6.24 -23.19
CA PRO A 572 14.23 -6.61 -21.88
C PRO A 572 15.77 -6.70 -21.83
N LEU A 573 16.50 -6.33 -22.88
CA LEU A 573 17.97 -6.50 -22.96
C LEU A 573 18.63 -5.34 -23.72
N SER A 574 19.15 -4.32 -23.03
CA SER A 574 19.87 -3.17 -23.64
C SER A 574 20.58 -2.28 -22.59
N ILE A 575 21.47 -1.38 -23.04
CA ILE A 575 22.07 -0.32 -22.20
C ILE A 575 21.03 0.80 -22.08
N SER A 576 20.42 0.98 -20.91
CA SER A 576 19.39 2.01 -20.71
C SER A 576 19.96 3.41 -20.51
N PHE A 577 19.23 4.42 -20.93
CA PHE A 577 19.47 5.83 -20.57
C PHE A 577 18.18 6.50 -20.14
N ASP A 578 18.28 7.48 -19.24
CA ASP A 578 17.18 8.35 -18.83
C ASP A 578 17.73 9.73 -18.43
N ASP A 579 17.36 10.75 -19.19
CA ASP A 579 17.79 12.13 -18.98
C ASP A 579 16.92 12.90 -17.96
N THR A 580 15.88 12.26 -17.40
CA THR A 580 14.83 12.95 -16.63
C THR A 580 15.37 13.78 -15.47
N GLU A 581 16.20 13.22 -14.60
CA GLU A 581 16.71 13.96 -13.44
C GLU A 581 17.68 15.07 -13.85
N ALA A 582 18.53 14.82 -14.85
CA ALA A 582 19.42 15.84 -15.40
C ALA A 582 18.62 17.01 -16.00
N ALA A 583 17.50 16.72 -16.68
CA ALA A 583 16.60 17.71 -17.26
C ALA A 583 15.84 18.52 -16.19
N LYS A 584 15.33 17.87 -15.14
CA LYS A 584 14.61 18.54 -14.03
C LYS A 584 15.45 19.65 -13.38
N THR A 585 16.76 19.44 -13.27
CA THR A 585 17.67 20.45 -12.71
C THR A 585 17.89 21.69 -13.58
N GLN A 586 17.49 21.65 -14.86
CA GLN A 586 17.70 22.78 -15.77
C GLN A 586 16.66 23.89 -15.55
N GLY A 587 15.40 23.53 -15.29
CA GLY A 587 14.32 24.50 -14.99
C GLY A 587 13.74 25.25 -16.20
N PHE A 588 13.98 24.78 -17.42
CA PHE A 588 13.43 25.34 -18.66
C PHE A 588 13.35 24.27 -19.78
N PRO A 589 12.55 24.46 -20.85
CA PRO A 589 12.39 23.49 -21.94
C PRO A 589 13.69 23.11 -22.65
N ILE A 590 13.66 21.99 -23.36
CA ILE A 590 14.65 21.67 -24.41
C ILE A 590 14.69 22.83 -25.41
N THR A 591 15.88 23.39 -25.62
CA THR A 591 16.10 24.50 -26.56
C THR A 591 16.78 24.05 -27.85
N LYS A 592 17.48 22.91 -27.81
CA LYS A 592 18.16 22.36 -28.99
C LYS A 592 18.23 20.83 -28.91
N LEU A 593 18.17 20.19 -30.08
CA LEU A 593 18.45 18.77 -30.25
C LEU A 593 19.57 18.58 -31.25
N ILE A 594 20.38 17.54 -31.05
CA ILE A 594 21.23 16.97 -32.07
C ILE A 594 20.73 15.56 -32.35
N VAL A 595 20.47 15.27 -33.62
CA VAL A 595 20.07 13.94 -34.12
C VAL A 595 21.11 13.52 -35.14
N ARG A 596 21.68 12.33 -34.98
CA ARG A 596 22.48 11.70 -36.02
C ARG A 596 21.70 10.53 -36.61
N ALA A 597 21.60 10.48 -37.93
CA ALA A 597 20.85 9.42 -38.60
C ALA A 597 21.44 9.06 -39.96
N GLY A 598 21.40 7.77 -40.29
CA GLY A 598 21.60 7.20 -41.62
C GLY A 598 20.33 6.43 -42.03
N ASP A 599 20.46 5.11 -42.18
CA ASP A 599 19.31 4.22 -42.37
C ASP A 599 18.41 4.19 -41.13
N ILE A 600 19.00 4.30 -39.94
CA ILE A 600 18.32 4.31 -38.64
C ILE A 600 18.84 5.49 -37.77
N ILE A 601 18.35 5.61 -36.53
CA ILE A 601 18.82 6.64 -35.60
C ILE A 601 20.12 6.21 -34.92
N ASP A 602 21.22 6.88 -35.28
CA ASP A 602 22.55 6.65 -34.72
C ASP A 602 22.71 7.27 -33.34
N CYS A 603 22.21 8.50 -33.13
CA CYS A 603 22.36 9.23 -31.87
C CYS A 603 21.30 10.31 -31.65
N LEU A 604 20.93 10.53 -30.38
CA LEU A 604 20.07 11.62 -29.93
C LEU A 604 20.72 12.34 -28.74
N GLN A 605 20.70 13.68 -28.75
CA GLN A 605 21.21 14.49 -27.64
C GLN A 605 20.33 15.73 -27.43
N ALA A 606 19.95 15.98 -26.17
CA ALA A 606 19.18 17.16 -25.77
C ALA A 606 20.05 18.26 -25.16
N PHE A 607 19.65 19.50 -25.42
CA PHE A 607 20.29 20.70 -24.90
C PHE A 607 19.28 21.60 -24.22
N TYR A 608 19.72 22.15 -23.10
CA TYR A 608 19.01 23.14 -22.30
C TYR A 608 19.91 24.36 -22.28
N HIS A 609 19.61 25.30 -23.18
CA HIS A 609 20.38 26.52 -23.39
C HIS A 609 21.84 26.18 -23.73
N ASN A 610 22.78 26.43 -22.80
CA ASN A 610 24.20 26.11 -22.98
C ASN A 610 24.58 24.74 -22.40
N THR A 611 23.68 24.08 -21.68
CA THR A 611 23.93 22.77 -21.08
C THR A 611 23.60 21.68 -22.08
N ALA A 612 24.59 20.86 -22.42
CA ALA A 612 24.41 19.65 -23.21
C ALA A 612 24.23 18.45 -22.26
N LEU A 613 23.21 17.64 -22.45
CA LEU A 613 23.12 16.33 -21.80
C LEU A 613 23.97 15.29 -22.54
N SER A 614 24.08 14.09 -21.98
CA SER A 614 24.83 12.99 -22.60
C SER A 614 24.28 12.67 -23.99
N PRO A 615 25.13 12.47 -25.01
CA PRO A 615 24.69 11.94 -26.29
C PRO A 615 24.39 10.44 -26.17
N HIS A 616 23.22 10.02 -26.64
CA HIS A 616 22.76 8.63 -26.59
C HIS A 616 22.86 7.98 -27.95
N GLY A 617 23.94 7.23 -28.17
CA GLY A 617 24.21 6.53 -29.43
C GLY A 617 25.62 6.73 -29.95
N GLY A 618 25.86 6.32 -31.20
CA GLY A 618 27.16 6.33 -31.86
C GLY A 618 27.45 7.58 -32.68
N ALA A 619 28.69 7.70 -33.16
CA ALA A 619 29.12 8.80 -34.03
C ALA A 619 28.75 8.60 -35.52
N GLY A 620 27.98 7.56 -35.85
CA GLY A 620 27.52 7.27 -37.21
C GLY A 620 26.50 8.29 -37.73
N GLY A 621 26.03 8.07 -38.96
CA GLY A 621 25.01 8.92 -39.59
C GLY A 621 25.43 10.36 -39.90
N GLN A 622 24.54 11.09 -40.58
CA GLN A 622 24.63 12.53 -40.78
C GLN A 622 24.09 13.27 -39.55
N GLU A 623 24.79 14.31 -39.10
CA GLU A 623 24.34 15.16 -38.00
C GLU A 623 23.32 16.21 -38.45
N HIS A 624 22.26 16.35 -37.68
CA HIS A 624 21.23 17.36 -37.83
C HIS A 624 21.06 18.12 -36.51
N THR A 625 21.19 19.44 -36.57
CA THR A 625 20.92 20.33 -35.43
C THR A 625 19.52 20.93 -35.56
N ILE A 626 18.75 20.85 -34.48
CA ILE A 626 17.40 21.41 -34.35
C ILE A 626 17.44 22.48 -33.27
N GLU A 627 17.13 23.72 -33.63
CA GLU A 627 17.00 24.82 -32.67
C GLU A 627 15.53 25.18 -32.45
N ILE A 628 15.12 25.20 -31.18
CA ILE A 628 13.77 25.55 -30.74
C ILE A 628 13.78 27.02 -30.32
N GLU A 629 12.82 27.78 -30.85
CA GLU A 629 12.74 29.22 -30.62
C GLU A 629 12.39 29.55 -29.17
N PRO A 630 12.90 30.67 -28.60
CA PRO A 630 12.55 31.09 -27.25
C PRO A 630 11.03 31.20 -27.05
N GLY A 631 10.53 30.56 -25.98
CA GLY A 631 9.10 30.51 -25.65
C GLY A 631 8.28 29.57 -26.54
N ASP A 632 8.93 28.72 -27.33
CA ASP A 632 8.38 27.51 -27.91
C ASP A 632 9.00 26.29 -27.20
N TYR A 633 8.38 25.12 -27.34
CA TYR A 633 8.87 23.90 -26.71
C TYR A 633 8.40 22.68 -27.48
N LEU A 634 9.09 21.56 -27.27
CA LEU A 634 8.77 20.29 -27.90
C LEU A 634 7.44 19.75 -27.36
N ARG A 635 6.53 19.38 -28.27
CA ARG A 635 5.19 18.85 -27.92
C ARG A 635 5.00 17.43 -28.42
N GLU A 636 5.62 17.09 -29.54
CA GLU A 636 5.45 15.77 -30.15
C GLU A 636 6.80 15.21 -30.60
N VAL A 637 6.99 13.91 -30.36
CA VAL A 637 8.07 13.10 -30.92
C VAL A 637 7.40 11.90 -31.56
N SER A 638 7.59 11.69 -32.85
CA SER A 638 6.94 10.60 -33.59
C SER A 638 7.92 9.92 -34.52
N GLY A 639 7.65 8.68 -34.92
CA GLY A 639 8.58 7.95 -35.76
C GLY A 639 8.16 6.53 -36.06
N TYR A 640 9.14 5.72 -36.46
CA TYR A 640 8.99 4.29 -36.68
C TYR A 640 10.08 3.53 -35.96
N TYR A 641 9.73 2.38 -35.39
CA TYR A 641 10.68 1.37 -34.95
C TYR A 641 10.46 0.08 -35.75
N GLY A 642 11.46 -0.78 -35.83
CA GLY A 642 11.37 -2.03 -36.58
C GLY A 642 12.71 -2.72 -36.67
N TRP A 643 12.79 -3.75 -37.51
CA TRP A 643 14.01 -4.56 -37.65
C TRP A 643 14.96 -3.98 -38.67
N TRP A 644 16.24 -3.93 -38.33
CA TRP A 644 17.33 -3.60 -39.24
C TRP A 644 18.50 -4.54 -38.93
N TYR A 645 18.97 -5.29 -39.93
CA TYR A 645 20.00 -6.35 -39.79
C TYR A 645 19.85 -7.26 -38.55
N GLY A 646 18.64 -7.78 -38.31
CA GLY A 646 18.38 -8.81 -37.30
C GLY A 646 18.21 -8.32 -35.85
N ARG A 647 18.15 -7.01 -35.62
CA ARG A 647 17.77 -6.41 -34.33
C ARG A 647 16.75 -5.30 -34.53
N GLN A 648 16.03 -4.95 -33.46
CA GLN A 648 15.09 -3.83 -33.49
C GLN A 648 15.79 -2.51 -33.15
N TYR A 649 15.43 -1.46 -33.89
CA TYR A 649 15.93 -0.10 -33.69
C TYR A 649 14.83 0.95 -33.85
N ILE A 650 15.09 2.17 -33.37
CA ILE A 650 14.37 3.36 -33.85
C ILE A 650 14.87 3.65 -35.26
N LEU A 651 14.00 3.49 -36.24
CA LEU A 651 14.32 3.61 -37.66
C LEU A 651 14.24 5.06 -38.13
N GLN A 652 13.26 5.81 -37.61
CA GLN A 652 13.00 7.18 -38.05
C GLN A 652 12.40 8.01 -36.90
N ILE A 653 12.73 9.30 -36.85
CA ILE A 653 12.20 10.24 -35.85
C ILE A 653 11.86 11.60 -36.45
N SER A 654 10.78 12.20 -35.95
CA SER A 654 10.30 13.55 -36.25
C SER A 654 9.91 14.26 -34.96
N PHE A 655 9.97 15.58 -34.98
CA PHE A 655 9.67 16.43 -33.82
C PHE A 655 8.68 17.52 -34.20
N LYS A 656 7.77 17.87 -33.30
CA LYS A 656 6.84 18.99 -33.47
C LYS A 656 6.82 19.87 -32.23
N THR A 657 6.92 21.17 -32.44
CA THR A 657 6.84 22.15 -31.34
C THR A 657 5.41 22.59 -31.07
N ARG A 658 5.18 23.24 -29.92
CA ARG A 658 3.89 23.82 -29.54
C ARG A 658 3.36 24.79 -30.60
N ARG A 659 4.22 25.60 -31.22
CA ARG A 659 3.84 26.52 -32.31
C ARG A 659 3.63 25.84 -33.68
N GLY A 660 3.72 24.52 -33.74
CA GLY A 660 3.44 23.72 -34.94
C GLY A 660 4.62 23.59 -35.91
N LYS A 661 5.83 24.02 -35.51
CA LYS A 661 7.04 23.81 -36.32
C LYS A 661 7.42 22.33 -36.28
N SER A 662 7.71 21.76 -37.45
CA SER A 662 8.05 20.33 -37.59
C SER A 662 9.49 20.17 -38.06
N PHE A 663 10.19 19.17 -37.53
CA PHE A 663 11.56 18.81 -37.87
C PHE A 663 11.65 17.31 -38.19
N GLY A 664 12.46 16.95 -39.17
CA GLY A 664 12.55 15.58 -39.70
C GLY A 664 11.62 15.34 -40.90
N PRO A 665 11.39 14.06 -41.28
CA PRO A 665 11.91 12.87 -40.62
C PRO A 665 13.44 12.72 -40.77
N TYR A 666 14.08 12.16 -39.74
CA TYR A 666 15.47 11.74 -39.75
C TYR A 666 15.54 10.22 -39.69
N GLY A 667 16.41 9.59 -40.48
CA GLY A 667 16.44 8.14 -40.71
C GLY A 667 15.69 7.76 -41.98
N THR A 668 16.39 7.14 -42.95
CA THR A 668 15.78 6.76 -44.25
C THR A 668 14.92 5.51 -44.16
N MET A 669 15.14 4.69 -43.13
CA MET A 669 14.57 3.35 -42.95
C MET A 669 14.98 2.35 -44.03
N ASP A 670 16.05 2.63 -44.79
CA ASP A 670 16.55 1.70 -45.79
C ASP A 670 17.01 0.38 -45.14
N ALA A 671 16.84 -0.74 -45.86
CA ALA A 671 17.14 -2.09 -45.39
C ALA A 671 16.40 -2.54 -44.11
N SER A 672 15.32 -1.85 -43.70
CA SER A 672 14.51 -2.21 -42.54
C SER A 672 13.22 -3.00 -42.89
N SER A 673 12.64 -3.68 -41.90
CA SER A 673 11.37 -4.42 -42.01
C SER A 673 10.51 -4.29 -40.74
N GLU A 674 9.21 -4.58 -40.84
CA GLU A 674 8.22 -4.46 -39.74
C GLU A 674 8.18 -3.06 -39.10
N GLN A 675 8.17 -2.03 -39.94
CA GLN A 675 8.10 -0.63 -39.53
C GLN A 675 6.79 -0.34 -38.79
N THR A 676 6.88 -0.18 -37.47
CA THR A 676 5.76 0.10 -36.58
C THR A 676 5.80 1.57 -36.15
N PRO A 677 4.73 2.36 -36.39
CA PRO A 677 4.72 3.76 -36.02
C PRO A 677 4.60 3.95 -34.50
N PHE A 678 5.18 5.05 -34.00
CA PHE A 678 4.99 5.51 -32.64
C PHE A 678 4.83 7.03 -32.58
N ALA A 679 4.17 7.53 -31.53
CA ALA A 679 4.08 8.95 -31.23
C ALA A 679 3.96 9.18 -29.72
N PHE A 680 4.71 10.16 -29.23
CA PHE A 680 4.62 10.73 -27.90
C PHE A 680 4.11 12.16 -28.02
N THR A 681 2.98 12.46 -27.39
CA THR A 681 2.33 13.77 -27.49
C THR A 681 2.05 14.34 -26.10
N ALA A 682 2.58 15.53 -25.84
CA ALA A 682 2.26 16.34 -24.68
C ALA A 682 0.91 17.05 -24.86
N GLY A 683 0.11 17.04 -23.79
CA GLY A 683 -1.20 17.68 -23.71
C GLY A 683 -1.17 19.20 -23.81
N GLU A 684 -2.33 19.83 -23.66
CA GLU A 684 -2.41 21.29 -23.60
C GLU A 684 -1.83 21.79 -22.26
N GLY A 685 -0.85 22.70 -22.31
CA GLY A 685 -0.13 23.14 -21.10
C GLY A 685 0.94 22.15 -20.62
N GLU A 686 1.41 21.25 -21.48
CA GLU A 686 2.51 20.32 -21.19
C GLU A 686 3.62 20.43 -22.25
N GLN A 687 4.83 19.99 -21.89
CA GLN A 687 5.99 19.94 -22.76
C GLN A 687 6.74 18.61 -22.62
N ILE A 688 7.38 18.15 -23.70
CA ILE A 688 8.37 17.07 -23.61
C ILE A 688 9.63 17.67 -23.00
N LEU A 689 9.92 17.23 -21.78
CA LEU A 689 11.05 17.68 -20.98
C LEU A 689 12.31 16.90 -21.32
N ALA A 690 12.28 15.56 -21.35
CA ALA A 690 13.49 14.73 -21.47
C ALA A 690 13.24 13.47 -22.30
N PHE A 691 14.31 12.78 -22.68
CA PHE A 691 14.26 11.47 -23.35
C PHE A 691 14.76 10.36 -22.42
N SER A 692 14.19 9.18 -22.60
CA SER A 692 14.67 7.93 -22.01
C SER A 692 14.67 6.85 -23.08
N GLY A 693 15.29 5.72 -22.83
CA GLY A 693 15.34 4.65 -23.82
C GLY A 693 16.49 3.71 -23.59
N SER A 694 16.91 3.07 -24.68
CA SER A 694 18.04 2.19 -24.63
C SER A 694 18.84 2.09 -25.91
N LEU A 695 20.06 1.58 -25.77
CA LEU A 695 21.04 1.40 -26.83
C LEU A 695 21.42 -0.07 -27.00
N VAL A 696 21.62 -0.50 -28.25
CA VAL A 696 22.23 -1.80 -28.57
C VAL A 696 23.30 -1.69 -29.65
N PRO A 697 24.35 -2.53 -29.61
CA PRO A 697 25.34 -2.61 -30.68
C PRO A 697 24.73 -3.07 -32.01
N GLY A 698 25.22 -2.50 -33.11
CA GLY A 698 24.94 -2.96 -34.47
C GLY A 698 25.53 -4.34 -34.77
N LEU A 699 24.88 -5.09 -35.66
CA LEU A 699 25.33 -6.42 -36.09
C LEU A 699 25.99 -6.43 -37.49
N GLU A 700 26.18 -5.27 -38.11
CA GLU A 700 26.79 -5.20 -39.44
C GLU A 700 28.24 -5.71 -39.47
N THR A 701 28.62 -6.24 -40.63
CA THR A 701 29.87 -6.96 -40.89
C THR A 701 31.12 -6.14 -40.52
N GLY A 702 31.63 -6.33 -39.30
CA GLY A 702 33.02 -6.05 -38.94
C GLY A 702 33.27 -4.94 -37.92
N ASN A 703 32.26 -4.19 -37.46
CA ASN A 703 32.47 -3.14 -36.45
C ASN A 703 31.40 -3.18 -35.35
N ALA A 704 31.50 -4.17 -34.46
CA ALA A 704 30.63 -4.35 -33.27
C ALA A 704 30.76 -3.21 -32.21
N ALA A 705 31.37 -2.08 -32.55
CA ALA A 705 31.69 -0.97 -31.65
C ALA A 705 30.67 0.18 -31.67
N THR A 706 29.81 0.27 -32.70
CA THR A 706 28.80 1.34 -32.78
C THR A 706 27.49 0.91 -32.12
N VAL A 707 26.98 1.74 -31.21
CA VAL A 707 25.68 1.56 -30.54
C VAL A 707 24.64 2.48 -31.17
N TYR A 708 23.40 1.99 -31.26
CA TYR A 708 22.28 2.70 -31.90
C TYR A 708 21.10 2.79 -30.93
N VAL A 709 20.22 3.77 -31.14
CA VAL A 709 19.01 3.94 -30.33
C VAL A 709 18.03 2.82 -30.69
N ASN A 710 17.80 1.90 -29.75
CA ASN A 710 16.93 0.76 -29.98
C ASN A 710 15.54 0.91 -29.39
N ALA A 711 15.38 1.75 -28.38
CA ALA A 711 14.10 2.13 -27.81
C ALA A 711 14.14 3.61 -27.40
N LEU A 712 13.00 4.29 -27.49
CA LEU A 712 12.88 5.70 -27.14
C LEU A 712 11.58 5.95 -26.38
N GLY A 713 11.65 6.67 -25.27
CA GLY A 713 10.56 7.20 -24.46
C GLY A 713 10.79 8.67 -24.14
N VAL A 714 9.85 9.30 -23.44
CA VAL A 714 9.93 10.72 -23.07
C VAL A 714 9.41 10.99 -21.67
N THR A 715 9.93 12.03 -21.02
CA THR A 715 9.30 12.62 -19.83
C THR A 715 8.56 13.88 -20.23
N ILE A 716 7.28 13.94 -19.89
CA ILE A 716 6.39 15.08 -20.13
C ILE A 716 6.23 15.85 -18.81
N GLN A 717 6.32 17.17 -18.84
CA GLN A 717 6.13 18.05 -17.70
C GLN A 717 4.96 19.00 -17.96
N THR A 718 4.18 19.33 -16.93
CA THR A 718 3.24 20.46 -16.99
C THR A 718 4.01 21.79 -17.09
N SER A 719 3.81 22.54 -18.17
CA SER A 719 4.56 23.75 -18.55
C SER A 719 4.25 24.97 -17.71
#